data_AF-A0A8S1RYT0-F1
#
_entry.id   AF-A0A8S1RYT0-F1
#
_cell.length_a   1.000
_cell.length_b   1.000
_cell.length_c   1.000
_cell.angle_alpha   90.00
_cell.angle_beta   90.00
_cell.angle_gamma   90.00
#
_symmetry.space_group_name_H-M   'P 1'
#
loop_
_entity.id
_entity.type
_entity.pdbx_description
1 polymer ?
#
loop_
_entity_poly.entity_id
_entity_poly.type
_entity_poly.pdbx_seq_one_letter_code
_entity_poly.pdbx_strand_id
1 'polypeptide(L)'
;MESFGDDVQLQKILLIATLVFQFIMTLYLRSLNHQISKQFRLMQNMITPIEQPPSNGKNTVNQMNNNQKSAQNPQNQPNFKDSPSPNQPQDGEKLVGLIQQIGPLQKDINTLDSQFQKEKEQQKSLIEQQLKIAEQKMEEKFKKEISSEIKKMVDEFQQKIEKLSADFQNDINQKNDKFQELNAEIQELKQQNDNTIQKEIKQLNDQIQKLKQQNDDKVQKEIQQPNAEQQELIQQNDDKIQKEIKQLNAQIQELKQQNDDTIQKEIKQLNDQIQKLKQQNDDKIQQEIQQLNAQQQELIQQNDDKIQEMKQLNAQIQELKQQNVKIQDEIKQLNGQFQKEQLNGQILELQQQNVKIQEEIQVKIEQLNGQLQLDINGKLQGIKQQIITQYNQDLEILKQRQYEEYLDLRNQIQNLGNLQEKIEQLKNDNQVIKEDLKNLKKKILPSPSPSPPPIPQDVTIIPSLYNKTCRARSVEAQYRDFVSDILNQKDLILDYGMNKLEIKTQLKKYLNGMRRARGDGNCFYTSFVFQYLDFMINKTKTDQFEQLFQQISMLPFEIYYQNELFNQTDFDILRQKFVAICKKLRSVNELERQNLFFQYFKDEENEFYGLSIVFLRNLAFKFCLEDSEVSGTFQTLGLILKDQLLEWEFDCQNNEVVINLLSLKLNIQTILFQIENQNLKILQYNECSNPMLKIYLLFRPGHYNIGVPIVQQQQE
;
A
#
# COMPACT_ATOMS: atom_id res chain seq x y z
N MET A 1 18.46 11.08 -44.94
CA MET A 1 19.46 12.11 -44.56
C MET A 1 19.42 13.20 -45.63
N GLU A 2 18.38 14.03 -45.66
CA GLU A 2 18.12 14.95 -46.80
C GLU A 2 17.58 16.29 -46.30
N SER A 3 18.39 17.02 -45.52
CA SER A 3 18.04 18.36 -45.01
C SER A 3 19.27 19.28 -44.86
N PHE A 4 20.32 19.03 -45.65
CA PHE A 4 21.58 19.80 -45.65
C PHE A 4 21.86 20.53 -46.98
N GLY A 5 20.92 20.50 -47.94
CA GLY A 5 21.08 21.13 -49.26
C GLY A 5 20.82 22.63 -49.29
N ASP A 6 19.75 23.08 -48.63
CA ASP A 6 19.18 24.42 -48.85
C ASP A 6 19.95 25.55 -48.15
N ASP A 7 20.58 25.28 -47.01
CA ASP A 7 21.40 26.27 -46.28
C ASP A 7 22.59 26.75 -47.15
N VAL A 8 23.19 25.82 -47.92
CA VAL A 8 24.28 26.12 -48.87
C VAL A 8 23.81 26.95 -50.07
N GLN A 9 22.54 26.83 -50.48
CA GLN A 9 21.94 27.74 -51.47
C GLN A 9 21.76 29.14 -50.86
N LEU A 10 21.19 29.22 -49.65
CA LEU A 10 20.90 30.49 -48.98
C LEU A 10 22.17 31.32 -48.73
N GLN A 11 23.25 30.68 -48.27
CA GLN A 11 24.55 31.33 -48.05
C GLN A 11 25.18 31.85 -49.36
N LYS A 12 25.03 31.14 -50.49
CA LYS A 12 25.49 31.60 -51.80
C LYS A 12 24.71 32.82 -52.29
N ILE A 13 23.38 32.83 -52.11
CA ILE A 13 22.52 33.97 -52.45
C ILE A 13 22.90 35.20 -51.62
N LEU A 14 23.14 35.02 -50.32
CA LEU A 14 23.55 36.11 -49.41
C LEU A 14 24.93 36.69 -49.79
N LEU A 15 25.89 35.83 -50.17
CA LEU A 15 27.20 36.26 -50.65
C LEU A 15 27.11 37.05 -51.97
N ILE A 16 26.30 36.57 -52.93
CA ILE A 16 26.07 37.27 -54.21
C ILE A 16 25.41 38.63 -53.97
N ALA A 17 24.38 38.71 -53.12
CA ALA A 17 23.73 39.97 -52.75
C ALA A 17 24.72 40.97 -52.12
N THR A 18 25.61 40.49 -51.25
CA THR A 18 26.66 41.30 -50.62
C THR A 18 27.65 41.87 -51.65
N LEU A 19 28.10 41.05 -52.61
CA LEU A 19 29.00 41.47 -53.68
C LEU A 19 28.34 42.48 -54.64
N VAL A 20 27.07 42.27 -54.99
CA VAL A 20 26.28 43.21 -55.80
C VAL A 20 26.12 44.56 -55.07
N PHE A 21 25.85 44.55 -53.77
CA PHE A 21 25.76 45.77 -52.96
C PHE A 21 27.09 46.52 -52.91
N GLN A 22 28.22 45.82 -52.68
CA GLN A 22 29.56 46.43 -52.74
C GLN A 22 29.88 47.02 -54.12
N PHE A 23 29.49 46.36 -55.21
CA PHE A 23 29.68 46.87 -56.57
C PHE A 23 28.87 48.14 -56.83
N ILE A 24 27.59 48.15 -56.46
CA ILE A 24 26.71 49.34 -56.57
C ILE A 24 27.26 50.50 -55.74
N MET A 25 27.67 50.27 -54.49
CA MET A 25 28.30 51.30 -53.65
C MET A 25 29.61 51.82 -54.25
N THR A 26 30.42 50.96 -54.88
CA THR A 26 31.66 51.37 -55.56
C THR A 26 31.38 52.26 -56.78
N LEU A 27 30.34 51.95 -57.55
CA LEU A 27 29.89 52.79 -58.67
C LEU A 27 29.31 54.13 -58.18
N TYR A 28 28.52 54.11 -57.11
CA TYR A 28 27.97 55.33 -56.50
C TYR A 28 29.08 56.26 -55.99
N LEU A 29 30.06 55.73 -55.26
CA LEU A 29 31.22 56.49 -54.77
C LEU A 29 32.10 57.03 -55.92
N ARG A 30 32.27 56.27 -57.02
CA ARG A 30 32.93 56.79 -58.24
C ARG A 30 32.15 57.93 -58.89
N SER A 31 30.82 57.81 -59.00
CA SER A 31 29.96 58.86 -59.54
C SER A 31 30.01 60.13 -58.69
N LEU A 32 29.91 60.00 -57.36
CA LEU A 32 30.01 61.10 -56.41
C LEU A 32 31.37 61.80 -56.49
N ASN A 33 32.47 61.03 -56.54
CA ASN A 33 33.82 61.59 -56.67
C ASN A 33 34.04 62.28 -58.03
N HIS A 34 33.43 61.78 -59.11
CA HIS A 34 33.42 62.45 -60.41
C HIS A 34 32.63 63.77 -60.38
N GLN A 35 31.47 63.81 -59.70
CA GLN A 35 30.72 65.06 -59.51
C GLN A 35 31.48 66.07 -58.65
N ILE A 36 32.09 65.64 -57.54
CA ILE A 36 32.95 66.50 -56.70
C ILE A 36 34.13 67.04 -57.53
N SER A 37 34.80 66.18 -58.32
CA SER A 37 35.88 66.61 -59.22
C SER A 37 35.41 67.62 -60.28
N LYS A 38 34.18 67.48 -60.79
CA LYS A 38 33.58 68.43 -61.75
C LYS A 38 33.29 69.78 -61.08
N GLN A 39 32.75 69.78 -59.86
CA GLN A 39 32.55 71.02 -59.08
C GLN A 39 33.88 71.69 -58.71
N PHE A 40 34.91 70.91 -58.36
CA PHE A 40 36.23 71.46 -58.03
C PHE A 40 36.88 72.18 -59.22
N ARG A 41 36.76 71.61 -60.44
CA ARG A 41 37.19 72.29 -61.68
C ARG A 41 36.38 73.55 -61.98
N LEU A 42 35.07 73.55 -61.73
CA LEU A 42 34.23 74.73 -61.89
C LEU A 42 34.62 75.85 -60.91
N MET A 43 34.98 75.52 -59.67
CA MET A 43 35.48 76.49 -58.69
C MET A 43 36.89 77.01 -59.04
N GLN A 44 37.80 76.16 -59.51
CA GLN A 44 39.13 76.61 -59.97
C GLN A 44 39.03 77.58 -61.15
N ASN A 45 38.07 77.40 -62.05
CA ASN A 45 37.84 78.29 -63.19
C ASN A 45 37.23 79.67 -62.82
N MET A 46 36.93 79.93 -61.54
CA MET A 46 36.36 81.22 -61.07
C MET A 46 37.37 82.09 -60.28
N ILE A 47 38.62 81.65 -60.08
CA ILE A 47 39.57 82.34 -59.18
C ILE A 47 40.96 82.50 -59.81
N THR A 48 41.11 83.52 -60.67
CA THR A 48 42.31 84.39 -60.85
C THR A 48 41.99 85.51 -61.87
N PRO A 49 42.69 86.67 -61.88
CA PRO A 49 42.04 87.95 -62.16
C PRO A 49 42.16 88.50 -63.60
N ILE A 50 41.42 89.59 -63.83
CA ILE A 50 41.41 90.40 -65.06
C ILE A 50 42.49 91.49 -64.99
N GLU A 51 43.37 91.56 -65.98
CA GLU A 51 44.02 92.80 -66.44
C GLU A 51 43.94 92.89 -67.99
N GLN A 52 44.17 94.09 -68.53
CA GLN A 52 43.78 94.47 -69.91
C GLN A 52 44.95 94.48 -70.93
N PRO A 53 44.66 94.52 -72.25
CA PRO A 53 45.55 93.92 -73.26
C PRO A 53 46.55 94.90 -73.90
N PRO A 54 47.51 94.35 -74.66
CA PRO A 54 47.81 94.94 -75.96
C PRO A 54 48.06 93.96 -77.12
N SER A 55 47.88 94.49 -78.34
CA SER A 55 48.62 94.20 -79.58
C SER A 55 48.62 92.80 -80.26
N ASN A 56 48.25 92.82 -81.54
CA ASN A 56 48.89 92.17 -82.69
C ASN A 56 49.47 90.74 -82.58
N GLY A 57 48.85 89.82 -83.32
CA GLY A 57 49.46 89.42 -84.60
C GLY A 57 49.93 87.97 -84.82
N LYS A 58 49.20 87.29 -85.72
CA LYS A 58 49.69 86.30 -86.72
C LYS A 58 50.29 84.95 -86.25
N ASN A 59 49.75 83.89 -86.89
CA ASN A 59 50.49 82.75 -87.48
C ASN A 59 51.08 81.69 -86.50
N THR A 60 51.35 80.41 -86.86
CA THR A 60 51.28 79.66 -88.14
C THR A 60 51.35 78.11 -87.96
N VAL A 61 51.18 77.36 -89.08
CA VAL A 61 51.90 76.09 -89.44
C VAL A 61 51.50 74.80 -88.70
N ASN A 62 51.07 73.73 -89.40
CA ASN A 62 51.86 72.85 -90.29
C ASN A 62 51.06 72.44 -91.56
N GLN A 63 51.61 72.45 -92.79
CA GLN A 63 52.62 71.54 -93.42
C GLN A 63 52.07 70.12 -93.72
N MET A 64 52.36 69.45 -94.86
CA MET A 64 53.51 69.54 -95.78
C MET A 64 53.17 69.39 -97.29
N ASN A 65 53.99 70.00 -98.17
CA ASN A 65 54.58 69.52 -99.45
C ASN A 65 53.68 68.94 -100.59
N ASN A 66 53.99 69.04 -101.90
CA ASN A 66 55.17 69.46 -102.73
C ASN A 66 54.66 69.63 -104.21
N ASN A 67 55.31 70.13 -105.28
CA ASN A 67 56.52 70.91 -105.66
C ASN A 67 56.24 71.38 -107.15
N GLN A 68 57.08 71.82 -108.13
CA GLN A 68 58.52 72.03 -108.41
C GLN A 68 58.70 73.21 -109.40
N LYS A 69 59.81 73.99 -109.28
CA LYS A 69 60.64 74.60 -110.38
C LYS A 69 60.00 75.66 -111.33
N SER A 70 60.69 76.61 -112.00
CA SER A 70 62.07 77.20 -112.03
C SER A 70 62.14 78.32 -113.13
N ALA A 71 63.08 79.29 -113.27
CA ALA A 71 64.11 79.96 -112.44
C ALA A 71 64.79 81.11 -113.29
N GLN A 72 65.85 81.77 -112.78
CA GLN A 72 66.79 82.74 -113.44
C GLN A 72 66.29 84.20 -113.69
N ASN A 73 66.82 85.29 -113.08
CA ASN A 73 68.13 86.02 -113.20
C ASN A 73 68.40 86.77 -114.54
N PRO A 74 69.24 87.85 -114.61
CA PRO A 74 69.70 88.85 -113.59
C PRO A 74 69.95 90.33 -114.09
N GLN A 75 70.59 91.18 -113.25
CA GLN A 75 71.40 92.42 -113.57
C GLN A 75 70.66 93.74 -113.97
N ASN A 76 71.15 94.98 -113.74
CA ASN A 76 72.36 95.52 -113.03
C ASN A 76 72.18 96.99 -112.46
N GLN A 77 73.25 97.63 -111.97
CA GLN A 77 73.29 98.87 -111.11
C GLN A 77 73.78 100.21 -111.81
N PRO A 78 74.54 101.18 -111.19
CA PRO A 78 74.04 102.43 -110.54
C PRO A 78 74.78 103.80 -110.82
N ASN A 79 74.37 104.89 -110.13
CA ASN A 79 75.13 106.15 -109.78
C ASN A 79 75.60 107.09 -110.94
N PHE A 80 76.15 108.32 -110.79
CA PHE A 80 76.50 109.37 -109.76
C PHE A 80 76.25 110.77 -110.47
N LYS A 81 76.01 112.00 -109.93
CA LYS A 81 76.43 112.87 -108.79
C LYS A 81 77.34 114.07 -109.23
N ASP A 82 77.12 115.25 -108.60
CA ASP A 82 77.99 116.45 -108.42
C ASP A 82 78.13 117.61 -109.46
N SER A 83 78.44 118.80 -108.93
CA SER A 83 78.62 120.14 -109.57
C SER A 83 80.09 120.64 -109.49
N PRO A 84 80.55 121.67 -110.26
CA PRO A 84 80.73 123.04 -109.72
C PRO A 84 80.79 124.18 -110.80
N SER A 85 81.18 125.43 -110.46
CA SER A 85 81.59 126.49 -111.45
C SER A 85 82.24 127.76 -110.81
N PRO A 86 83.38 128.28 -111.33
CA PRO A 86 83.87 129.64 -110.98
C PRO A 86 84.56 130.49 -112.10
N ASN A 87 84.35 131.82 -112.03
CA ASN A 87 85.24 132.99 -112.31
C ASN A 87 86.27 133.09 -113.48
N GLN A 88 86.12 134.13 -114.34
CA GLN A 88 87.01 135.31 -114.67
C GLN A 88 88.57 135.17 -114.84
N PRO A 89 89.37 136.14 -115.42
CA PRO A 89 89.13 137.58 -115.72
C PRO A 89 89.79 138.25 -117.01
N GLN A 90 89.54 139.58 -117.18
CA GLN A 90 90.39 140.72 -117.66
C GLN A 90 90.81 141.09 -119.15
N ASP A 91 90.60 142.40 -119.44
CA ASP A 91 91.37 143.46 -120.17
C ASP A 91 91.80 143.43 -121.66
N GLY A 92 91.76 144.60 -122.36
CA GLY A 92 92.37 144.75 -123.72
C GLY A 92 92.04 145.91 -124.73
N GLU A 93 91.71 147.15 -124.35
CA GLU A 93 91.75 148.43 -125.14
C GLU A 93 91.29 148.61 -126.65
N LYS A 94 90.60 149.76 -126.89
CA LYS A 94 90.64 150.72 -128.06
C LYS A 94 89.76 150.56 -129.33
N LEU A 95 89.48 151.75 -129.92
CA LEU A 95 88.84 152.11 -131.22
C LEU A 95 87.36 151.68 -131.41
N VAL A 96 86.27 152.48 -131.41
CA VAL A 96 85.89 153.93 -131.52
C VAL A 96 85.02 154.21 -132.77
N GLY A 97 83.74 154.53 -132.55
CA GLY A 97 82.78 155.07 -133.54
C GLY A 97 82.03 154.03 -134.41
N LEU A 98 80.76 154.19 -134.81
CA LEU A 98 79.67 155.15 -134.52
C LEU A 98 78.34 154.35 -134.42
N ILE A 99 77.50 154.51 -133.39
CA ILE A 99 76.36 155.45 -133.25
C ILE A 99 75.12 155.14 -134.14
N GLN A 100 73.98 154.91 -133.46
CA GLN A 100 72.56 154.99 -133.90
C GLN A 100 72.03 154.08 -135.03
N GLN A 101 71.21 153.06 -134.66
CA GLN A 101 69.87 152.79 -135.26
C GLN A 101 69.06 151.59 -134.65
N ILE A 102 69.42 151.05 -133.48
CA ILE A 102 68.73 149.90 -132.87
C ILE A 102 67.72 150.36 -131.81
N GLY A 103 66.44 150.01 -131.96
CA GLY A 103 65.39 150.36 -131.00
C GLY A 103 64.02 149.68 -131.22
N PRO A 104 63.38 149.77 -132.41
CA PRO A 104 62.00 149.30 -132.57
C PRO A 104 61.80 147.78 -132.52
N LEU A 105 62.70 147.01 -133.14
CA LEU A 105 62.49 145.60 -133.47
C LEU A 105 62.45 144.63 -132.27
N GLN A 106 62.90 145.04 -131.09
CA GLN A 106 62.98 144.15 -129.91
C GLN A 106 61.61 143.87 -129.26
N LYS A 107 60.56 144.63 -129.62
CA LYS A 107 59.27 144.61 -128.91
C LYS A 107 58.31 143.51 -129.39
N ASP A 108 58.34 143.21 -130.68
CA ASP A 108 57.32 142.36 -131.32
C ASP A 108 57.55 140.87 -131.06
N ILE A 109 58.81 140.43 -131.05
CA ILE A 109 59.22 139.04 -130.76
C ILE A 109 58.70 138.58 -129.38
N ASN A 110 58.88 139.43 -128.35
CA ASN A 110 58.46 139.13 -126.98
C ASN A 110 56.93 139.02 -126.82
N THR A 111 56.15 139.51 -127.80
CA THR A 111 54.69 139.50 -127.74
C THR A 111 54.10 138.19 -128.25
N LEU A 112 54.67 137.59 -129.31
CA LEU A 112 54.20 136.30 -129.84
C LEU A 112 54.47 135.12 -128.90
N ASP A 113 55.67 135.03 -128.31
CA ASP A 113 56.03 133.88 -127.46
C ASP A 113 55.10 133.78 -126.23
N SER A 114 54.71 134.92 -125.66
CA SER A 114 53.72 135.02 -124.57
C SER A 114 52.30 134.54 -124.96
N GLN A 115 51.94 134.60 -126.24
CA GLN A 115 50.67 134.04 -126.74
C GLN A 115 50.78 132.51 -126.91
N PHE A 116 51.87 132.02 -127.48
CA PHE A 116 52.06 130.58 -127.74
C PHE A 116 52.10 129.74 -126.45
N GLN A 117 52.76 130.22 -125.39
CA GLN A 117 52.75 129.53 -124.09
C GLN A 117 51.35 129.49 -123.44
N LYS A 118 50.47 130.47 -123.73
CA LYS A 118 49.09 130.49 -123.22
C LYS A 118 48.21 129.42 -123.86
N GLU A 119 48.25 129.28 -125.20
CA GLU A 119 47.48 128.23 -125.89
C GLU A 119 47.95 126.83 -125.48
N LYS A 120 49.26 126.64 -125.30
CA LYS A 120 49.87 125.37 -124.88
C LYS A 120 49.33 124.88 -123.52
N GLU A 121 49.27 125.74 -122.50
CA GLU A 121 48.71 125.36 -121.20
C GLU A 121 47.17 125.23 -121.22
N GLN A 122 46.46 125.97 -122.08
CA GLN A 122 45.02 125.75 -122.29
C GLN A 122 44.73 124.37 -122.89
N GLN A 123 45.49 123.92 -123.90
CA GLN A 123 45.35 122.57 -124.46
C GLN A 123 45.69 121.48 -123.44
N LYS A 124 46.76 121.65 -122.66
CA LYS A 124 47.16 120.72 -121.60
C LYS A 124 46.06 120.55 -120.54
N SER A 125 45.52 121.66 -120.03
CA SER A 125 44.40 121.64 -119.07
C SER A 125 43.15 120.93 -119.60
N LEU A 126 42.82 121.11 -120.89
CA LEU A 126 41.68 120.43 -121.53
C LEU A 126 41.89 118.91 -121.63
N ILE A 127 43.11 118.46 -121.96
CA ILE A 127 43.47 117.03 -122.03
C ILE A 127 43.42 116.38 -120.64
N GLU A 128 43.94 117.05 -119.61
CA GLU A 128 43.89 116.58 -118.22
C GLU A 128 42.43 116.43 -117.71
N GLN A 129 41.52 117.34 -118.08
CA GLN A 129 40.09 117.17 -117.79
C GLN A 129 39.46 115.96 -118.52
N GLN A 130 39.77 115.77 -119.81
CA GLN A 130 39.19 114.67 -120.59
C GLN A 130 39.64 113.30 -120.08
N LEU A 131 40.91 113.15 -119.71
CA LEU A 131 41.44 111.93 -119.07
C LEU A 131 40.66 111.59 -117.79
N LYS A 132 40.50 112.56 -116.88
CA LYS A 132 39.83 112.36 -115.59
C LYS A 132 38.36 111.94 -115.73
N ILE A 133 37.67 112.44 -116.75
CA ILE A 133 36.28 112.04 -117.07
C ILE A 133 36.23 110.62 -117.68
N ALA A 134 37.23 110.24 -118.48
CA ALA A 134 37.34 108.89 -119.03
C ALA A 134 37.62 107.84 -117.94
N GLU A 135 38.54 108.13 -117.01
CA GLU A 135 38.84 107.30 -115.84
C GLU A 135 37.59 107.06 -114.98
N GLN A 136 36.87 108.11 -114.60
CA GLN A 136 35.65 108.01 -113.79
C GLN A 136 34.56 107.17 -114.48
N LYS A 137 34.38 107.33 -115.80
CA LYS A 137 33.42 106.51 -116.57
C LYS A 137 33.84 105.04 -116.65
N MET A 138 35.14 104.77 -116.74
CA MET A 138 35.67 103.40 -116.74
C MET A 138 35.48 102.74 -115.36
N GLU A 139 35.76 103.46 -114.28
CA GLU A 139 35.58 102.98 -112.91
C GLU A 139 34.09 102.72 -112.58
N GLU A 140 33.20 103.64 -112.97
CA GLU A 140 31.73 103.47 -112.89
C GLU A 140 31.25 102.21 -113.61
N LYS A 141 31.70 101.99 -114.85
CA LYS A 141 31.34 100.80 -115.62
C LYS A 141 31.84 99.54 -114.93
N PHE A 142 33.12 99.52 -114.55
CA PHE A 142 33.76 98.36 -113.92
C PHE A 142 33.13 97.99 -112.57
N LYS A 143 32.75 98.98 -111.74
CA LYS A 143 31.99 98.76 -110.51
C LYS A 143 30.61 98.15 -110.76
N LYS A 144 29.88 98.60 -111.79
CA LYS A 144 28.56 98.05 -112.17
C LYS A 144 28.70 96.61 -112.69
N GLU A 145 29.71 96.35 -113.50
CA GLU A 145 30.01 95.03 -114.10
C GLU A 145 30.42 94.01 -113.03
N ILE A 146 31.29 94.39 -112.07
CA ILE A 146 31.64 93.57 -110.90
C ILE A 146 30.44 93.36 -109.97
N SER A 147 29.67 94.41 -109.66
CA SER A 147 28.51 94.30 -108.76
C SER A 147 27.42 93.38 -109.33
N SER A 148 27.23 93.40 -110.65
CA SER A 148 26.36 92.46 -111.37
C SER A 148 26.82 91.00 -111.17
N GLU A 149 28.08 90.70 -111.44
CA GLU A 149 28.57 89.31 -111.40
C GLU A 149 28.71 88.77 -109.97
N ILE A 150 29.09 89.62 -108.99
CA ILE A 150 29.03 89.28 -107.56
C ILE A 150 27.59 88.96 -107.15
N LYS A 151 26.60 89.78 -107.53
CA LYS A 151 25.21 89.51 -107.16
C LYS A 151 24.71 88.20 -107.76
N LYS A 152 24.95 87.97 -109.06
CA LYS A 152 24.61 86.70 -109.72
C LYS A 152 25.25 85.49 -109.02
N MET A 153 26.53 85.60 -108.62
CA MET A 153 27.22 84.55 -107.87
C MET A 153 26.61 84.30 -106.48
N VAL A 154 26.19 85.37 -105.77
CA VAL A 154 25.47 85.26 -104.49
C VAL A 154 24.11 84.60 -104.68
N ASP A 155 23.33 85.03 -105.68
CA ASP A 155 22.00 84.46 -105.98
C ASP A 155 22.13 82.96 -106.37
N GLU A 156 23.18 82.58 -107.12
CA GLU A 156 23.51 81.18 -107.41
C GLU A 156 23.93 80.37 -106.17
N PHE A 157 24.69 80.94 -105.24
CA PHE A 157 25.05 80.26 -103.99
C PHE A 157 23.83 80.10 -103.06
N GLN A 158 22.97 81.12 -102.98
CA GLN A 158 21.74 81.09 -102.20
C GLN A 158 20.81 79.97 -102.67
N GLN A 159 20.58 79.85 -103.99
CA GLN A 159 19.79 78.75 -104.57
C GLN A 159 20.39 77.36 -104.28
N LYS A 160 21.73 77.23 -104.27
CA LYS A 160 22.42 75.98 -103.91
C LYS A 160 22.25 75.63 -102.42
N ILE A 161 22.28 76.63 -101.54
CA ILE A 161 22.03 76.46 -100.09
C ILE A 161 20.57 76.08 -99.83
N GLU A 162 19.61 76.78 -100.44
CA GLU A 162 18.17 76.50 -100.30
C GLU A 162 17.82 75.10 -100.79
N LYS A 163 18.34 74.68 -101.95
CA LYS A 163 18.17 73.32 -102.43
C LYS A 163 18.78 72.30 -101.46
N LEU A 164 20.02 72.48 -101.02
CA LEU A 164 20.69 71.56 -100.10
C LEU A 164 19.94 71.45 -98.76
N SER A 165 19.38 72.55 -98.27
CA SER A 165 18.54 72.57 -97.07
C SER A 165 17.23 71.80 -97.27
N ALA A 166 16.60 71.90 -98.44
CA ALA A 166 15.41 71.11 -98.77
C ALA A 166 15.73 69.63 -98.92
N ASP A 167 16.84 69.28 -99.60
CA ASP A 167 17.31 67.90 -99.75
C ASP A 167 17.61 67.25 -98.38
N PHE A 168 18.26 67.98 -97.45
CA PHE A 168 18.46 67.50 -96.07
C PHE A 168 17.15 67.37 -95.28
N GLN A 169 16.22 68.32 -95.39
CA GLN A 169 14.94 68.22 -94.68
C GLN A 169 14.11 67.03 -95.18
N ASN A 170 14.17 66.73 -96.49
CA ASN A 170 13.52 65.55 -97.06
C ASN A 170 14.14 64.23 -96.55
N ASP A 171 15.47 64.14 -96.46
CA ASP A 171 16.16 62.97 -95.88
C ASP A 171 15.86 62.78 -94.38
N ILE A 172 15.77 63.89 -93.60
CA ILE A 172 15.33 63.86 -92.20
C ILE A 172 13.89 63.35 -92.09
N ASN A 173 12.97 63.85 -92.93
CA ASN A 173 11.58 63.42 -92.92
C ASN A 173 11.47 61.92 -93.25
N GLN A 174 12.09 61.45 -94.35
CA GLN A 174 12.09 60.03 -94.73
C GLN A 174 12.69 59.09 -93.66
N LYS A 175 13.65 59.59 -92.85
CA LYS A 175 14.20 58.83 -91.71
C LYS A 175 13.27 58.82 -90.51
N ASN A 176 12.57 59.92 -90.24
CA ASN A 176 11.54 59.99 -89.21
C ASN A 176 10.33 59.11 -89.55
N ASP A 177 9.92 59.06 -90.81
CA ASP A 177 8.82 58.21 -91.29
C ASP A 177 9.16 56.73 -91.07
N LYS A 178 10.35 56.29 -91.54
CA LYS A 178 10.86 54.93 -91.30
C LYS A 178 11.04 54.59 -89.82
N PHE A 179 11.38 55.57 -88.99
CA PHE A 179 11.45 55.38 -87.54
C PHE A 179 10.06 55.21 -86.92
N GLN A 180 9.03 55.89 -87.44
CA GLN A 180 7.65 55.67 -87.00
C GLN A 180 7.12 54.30 -87.46
N GLU A 181 7.38 53.89 -88.70
CA GLU A 181 7.07 52.55 -89.23
C GLU A 181 7.68 51.44 -88.35
N LEU A 182 8.99 51.52 -88.09
CA LEU A 182 9.70 50.53 -87.27
C LEU A 182 9.20 50.51 -85.81
N ASN A 183 8.85 51.67 -85.24
CA ASN A 183 8.24 51.70 -83.90
C ASN A 183 6.85 51.06 -83.87
N ALA A 184 6.03 51.24 -84.92
CA ALA A 184 4.74 50.58 -85.04
C ALA A 184 4.90 49.05 -85.13
N GLU A 185 5.80 48.57 -85.99
CA GLU A 185 6.14 47.14 -86.12
C GLU A 185 6.61 46.54 -84.77
N ILE A 186 7.45 47.26 -84.01
CA ILE A 186 7.89 46.84 -82.68
C ILE A 186 6.71 46.74 -81.67
N GLN A 187 5.74 47.66 -81.70
CA GLN A 187 4.57 47.56 -80.83
C GLN A 187 3.63 46.41 -81.25
N GLU A 188 3.43 46.19 -82.55
CA GLU A 188 2.62 45.07 -83.04
C GLU A 188 3.26 43.73 -82.67
N LEU A 189 4.56 43.54 -82.93
CA LEU A 189 5.31 42.33 -82.55
C LEU A 189 5.25 42.08 -81.04
N LYS A 190 5.38 43.14 -80.22
CA LYS A 190 5.22 43.03 -78.77
C LYS A 190 3.80 42.57 -78.39
N GLN A 191 2.77 43.19 -78.96
CA GLN A 191 1.37 42.83 -78.68
C GLN A 191 1.04 41.41 -79.17
N GLN A 192 1.61 40.96 -80.29
CA GLN A 192 1.48 39.57 -80.77
C GLN A 192 2.16 38.58 -79.82
N ASN A 193 3.35 38.90 -79.30
CA ASN A 193 4.08 38.07 -78.35
C ASN A 193 3.35 37.99 -76.99
N ASP A 194 2.92 39.12 -76.43
CA ASP A 194 2.13 39.17 -75.19
C ASP A 194 0.83 38.35 -75.31
N ASN A 195 0.12 38.48 -76.44
CA ASN A 195 -1.07 37.67 -76.75
C ASN A 195 -0.78 36.17 -76.92
N THR A 196 0.43 35.79 -77.32
CA THR A 196 0.84 34.38 -77.49
C THR A 196 1.15 33.77 -76.13
N ILE A 197 1.96 34.46 -75.32
CA ILE A 197 2.28 34.08 -73.94
C ILE A 197 1.00 33.92 -73.10
N GLN A 198 0.02 34.83 -73.23
CA GLN A 198 -1.27 34.72 -72.51
C GLN A 198 -2.09 33.49 -72.95
N LYS A 199 -2.02 33.08 -74.22
CA LYS A 199 -2.68 31.84 -74.70
C LYS A 199 -1.99 30.59 -74.12
N GLU A 200 -0.66 30.55 -74.10
CA GLU A 200 0.11 29.44 -73.54
C GLU A 200 -0.11 29.31 -72.03
N ILE A 201 -0.05 30.42 -71.28
CA ILE A 201 -0.37 30.45 -69.84
C ILE A 201 -1.78 29.93 -69.60
N LYS A 202 -2.78 30.32 -70.41
CA LYS A 202 -4.14 29.78 -70.28
C LYS A 202 -4.18 28.27 -70.55
N GLN A 203 -3.56 27.79 -71.62
CA GLN A 203 -3.53 26.36 -71.96
C GLN A 203 -2.86 25.52 -70.86
N LEU A 204 -1.76 25.99 -70.28
CA LEU A 204 -1.08 25.33 -69.17
C LEU A 204 -1.97 25.28 -67.91
N ASN A 205 -2.66 26.38 -67.58
CA ASN A 205 -3.63 26.40 -66.47
C ASN A 205 -4.80 25.42 -66.72
N ASP A 206 -5.37 25.39 -67.93
CA ASP A 206 -6.44 24.46 -68.32
C ASP A 206 -5.97 22.99 -68.27
N GLN A 207 -4.68 22.70 -68.52
CA GLN A 207 -4.08 21.38 -68.34
C GLN A 207 -3.88 21.02 -66.86
N ILE A 208 -3.36 21.94 -66.05
CA ILE A 208 -3.15 21.76 -64.60
C ILE A 208 -4.48 21.45 -63.90
N GLN A 209 -5.56 22.16 -64.21
CA GLN A 209 -6.88 21.89 -63.63
C GLN A 209 -7.42 20.51 -64.01
N LYS A 210 -7.22 20.06 -65.27
CA LYS A 210 -7.61 18.71 -65.72
C LYS A 210 -6.82 17.62 -65.01
N LEU A 211 -5.50 17.77 -64.90
CA LEU A 211 -4.64 16.82 -64.18
C LEU A 211 -5.00 16.76 -62.70
N LYS A 212 -5.32 17.91 -62.08
CA LYS A 212 -5.80 17.95 -60.69
C LYS A 212 -7.09 17.16 -60.52
N GLN A 213 -8.13 17.44 -61.32
CA GLN A 213 -9.40 16.72 -61.22
C GLN A 213 -9.23 15.21 -61.44
N GLN A 214 -8.42 14.80 -62.43
CA GLN A 214 -8.11 13.39 -62.68
C GLN A 214 -7.42 12.71 -61.50
N ASN A 215 -6.54 13.43 -60.79
CA ASN A 215 -5.86 12.90 -59.61
C ASN A 215 -6.79 12.85 -58.38
N ASP A 216 -7.62 13.88 -58.17
CA ASP A 216 -8.63 13.91 -57.11
C ASP A 216 -9.66 12.78 -57.31
N ASP A 217 -10.17 12.57 -58.54
CA ASP A 217 -11.06 11.45 -58.92
C ASP A 217 -10.41 10.08 -58.69
N LYS A 218 -9.09 9.96 -58.95
CA LYS A 218 -8.33 8.72 -58.77
C LYS A 218 -8.14 8.39 -57.29
N VAL A 219 -7.71 9.38 -56.50
CA VAL A 219 -7.57 9.25 -55.03
C VAL A 219 -8.91 8.92 -54.39
N GLN A 220 -10.02 9.52 -54.84
CA GLN A 220 -11.35 9.19 -54.33
C GLN A 220 -11.72 7.72 -54.56
N LYS A 221 -11.39 7.15 -55.73
CA LYS A 221 -11.63 5.72 -56.06
C LYS A 221 -10.72 4.79 -55.26
N GLU A 222 -9.43 5.13 -55.15
CA GLU A 222 -8.44 4.35 -54.38
C GLU A 222 -8.74 4.34 -52.87
N ILE A 223 -9.49 5.32 -52.35
CA ILE A 223 -9.99 5.34 -50.97
C ILE A 223 -11.34 4.62 -50.83
N GLN A 224 -12.22 4.69 -51.83
CA GLN A 224 -13.57 4.09 -51.74
C GLN A 224 -13.54 2.55 -51.66
N GLN A 225 -12.69 1.88 -52.44
CA GLN A 225 -12.66 0.41 -52.46
C GLN A 225 -12.23 -0.21 -51.12
N PRO A 226 -11.08 0.16 -50.49
CA PRO A 226 -10.69 -0.39 -49.20
C PRO A 226 -11.70 -0.12 -48.07
N ASN A 227 -12.39 1.03 -48.11
CA ASN A 227 -13.44 1.36 -47.14
C ASN A 227 -14.67 0.43 -47.28
N ALA A 228 -15.05 0.06 -48.50
CA ALA A 228 -16.14 -0.90 -48.74
C ALA A 228 -15.74 -2.32 -48.30
N GLU A 229 -14.54 -2.77 -48.65
CA GLU A 229 -14.00 -4.08 -48.23
C GLU A 229 -13.89 -4.17 -46.69
N GLN A 230 -13.49 -3.08 -46.01
CA GLN A 230 -13.47 -3.01 -44.55
C GLN A 230 -14.87 -3.06 -43.94
N GLN A 231 -15.88 -2.41 -44.54
CA GLN A 231 -17.27 -2.46 -44.07
C GLN A 231 -17.87 -3.85 -44.21
N GLU A 232 -17.63 -4.56 -45.33
CA GLU A 232 -18.06 -5.96 -45.47
C GLU A 232 -17.38 -6.87 -44.45
N LEU A 233 -16.07 -6.69 -44.20
CA LEU A 233 -15.34 -7.49 -43.22
C LEU A 233 -15.84 -7.27 -41.77
N ILE A 234 -16.24 -6.04 -41.43
CA ILE A 234 -16.89 -5.72 -40.15
C ILE A 234 -18.23 -6.47 -40.04
N GLN A 235 -19.12 -6.31 -41.02
CA GLN A 235 -20.44 -6.97 -41.01
C GLN A 235 -20.31 -8.50 -40.95
N GLN A 236 -19.38 -9.10 -41.70
CA GLN A 236 -19.12 -10.53 -41.66
C GLN A 236 -18.61 -11.04 -40.30
N ASN A 237 -17.92 -10.19 -39.53
CA ASN A 237 -17.44 -10.55 -38.19
C ASN A 237 -18.52 -10.36 -37.12
N ASP A 238 -19.31 -9.29 -37.20
CA ASP A 238 -20.50 -9.09 -36.35
C ASP A 238 -21.50 -10.25 -36.54
N ASP A 239 -21.74 -10.67 -37.78
CA ASP A 239 -22.57 -11.84 -38.11
C ASP A 239 -22.06 -13.17 -37.53
N LYS A 240 -20.75 -13.33 -37.34
CA LYS A 240 -20.15 -14.52 -36.68
C LYS A 240 -20.31 -14.41 -35.17
N ILE A 241 -19.95 -13.27 -34.59
CA ILE A 241 -20.07 -12.99 -33.16
C ILE A 241 -21.53 -13.18 -32.70
N GLN A 242 -22.50 -12.69 -33.47
CA GLN A 242 -23.93 -12.89 -33.18
C GLN A 242 -24.40 -14.36 -33.29
N LYS A 243 -23.74 -15.20 -34.10
CA LYS A 243 -24.00 -16.65 -34.15
C LYS A 243 -23.40 -17.37 -32.96
N GLU A 244 -22.15 -17.06 -32.59
CA GLU A 244 -21.48 -17.61 -31.41
C GLU A 244 -22.20 -17.23 -30.11
N ILE A 245 -22.62 -15.97 -29.96
CA ILE A 245 -23.43 -15.52 -28.81
C ILE A 245 -24.74 -16.31 -28.70
N LYS A 246 -25.42 -16.59 -29.83
CA LYS A 246 -26.65 -17.39 -29.83
C LYS A 246 -26.39 -18.86 -29.45
N GLN A 247 -25.29 -19.45 -29.90
CA GLN A 247 -24.89 -20.82 -29.55
C GLN A 247 -24.51 -20.94 -28.07
N LEU A 248 -23.70 -20.02 -27.55
CA LEU A 248 -23.32 -19.97 -26.13
C LEU A 248 -24.54 -19.78 -25.22
N ASN A 249 -25.47 -18.89 -25.59
CA ASN A 249 -26.71 -18.69 -24.85
C ASN A 249 -27.59 -19.96 -24.83
N ALA A 250 -27.65 -20.72 -25.93
CA ALA A 250 -28.37 -22.00 -25.95
C ALA A 250 -27.71 -23.04 -25.01
N GLN A 251 -26.38 -23.20 -25.08
CA GLN A 251 -25.63 -24.10 -24.20
C GLN A 251 -25.80 -23.73 -22.71
N ILE A 252 -25.85 -22.43 -22.37
CA ILE A 252 -26.11 -21.96 -21.01
C ILE A 252 -27.50 -22.37 -20.51
N GLN A 253 -28.53 -22.31 -21.37
CA GLN A 253 -29.88 -22.77 -20.99
C GLN A 253 -29.96 -24.30 -20.85
N GLU A 254 -29.31 -25.06 -21.73
CA GLU A 254 -29.24 -26.53 -21.63
C GLU A 254 -28.53 -26.97 -20.34
N LEU A 255 -27.37 -26.40 -20.02
CA LEU A 255 -26.64 -26.67 -18.78
C LEU A 255 -27.44 -26.27 -17.54
N LYS A 256 -28.21 -25.17 -17.61
CA LYS A 256 -29.10 -24.78 -16.51
C LYS A 256 -30.18 -25.83 -16.29
N GLN A 257 -30.89 -26.25 -17.33
CA GLN A 257 -31.94 -27.27 -17.22
C GLN A 257 -31.36 -28.61 -16.70
N GLN A 258 -30.17 -29.01 -17.15
CA GLN A 258 -29.51 -30.22 -16.67
C GLN A 258 -29.16 -30.15 -15.17
N ASN A 259 -28.73 -28.99 -14.67
CA ASN A 259 -28.50 -28.78 -13.25
C ASN A 259 -29.80 -28.78 -12.46
N ASP A 260 -30.82 -28.05 -12.91
CA ASP A 260 -32.14 -28.00 -12.25
C ASP A 260 -32.77 -29.42 -12.16
N ASP A 261 -32.72 -30.20 -13.26
CA ASP A 261 -33.13 -31.61 -13.32
C ASP A 261 -32.34 -32.53 -12.39
N THR A 262 -31.07 -32.22 -12.11
CA THR A 262 -30.19 -33.03 -11.25
C THR A 262 -30.47 -32.72 -9.79
N ILE A 263 -30.56 -31.44 -9.44
CA ILE A 263 -30.94 -30.96 -8.10
C ILE A 263 -32.30 -31.53 -7.69
N GLN A 264 -33.29 -31.55 -8.59
CA GLN A 264 -34.61 -32.15 -8.30
C GLN A 264 -34.54 -33.67 -8.03
N LYS A 265 -33.63 -34.40 -8.70
CA LYS A 265 -33.42 -35.84 -8.43
C LYS A 265 -32.76 -36.06 -7.08
N GLU A 266 -31.76 -35.26 -6.71
CA GLU A 266 -31.08 -35.33 -5.41
C GLU A 266 -32.02 -34.96 -4.26
N ILE A 267 -32.79 -33.87 -4.39
CA ILE A 267 -33.84 -33.47 -3.43
C ILE A 267 -34.84 -34.62 -3.24
N LYS A 268 -35.27 -35.29 -4.31
CA LYS A 268 -36.17 -36.45 -4.19
C LYS A 268 -35.51 -37.60 -3.43
N GLN A 269 -34.27 -37.97 -3.78
CA GLN A 269 -33.54 -39.05 -3.11
C GLN A 269 -33.32 -38.78 -1.62
N LEU A 270 -32.99 -37.54 -1.24
CA LEU A 270 -32.84 -37.13 0.16
C LEU A 270 -34.17 -37.21 0.91
N ASN A 271 -35.28 -36.75 0.31
CA ASN A 271 -36.61 -36.90 0.91
C ASN A 271 -36.99 -38.38 1.09
N ASP A 272 -36.75 -39.24 0.08
CA ASP A 272 -36.98 -40.69 0.16
C ASP A 272 -36.12 -41.37 1.25
N GLN A 273 -34.90 -40.87 1.52
CA GLN A 273 -34.06 -41.31 2.63
C GLN A 273 -34.57 -40.83 4.00
N ILE A 274 -34.97 -39.57 4.11
CA ILE A 274 -35.52 -38.98 5.34
C ILE A 274 -36.78 -39.73 5.78
N GLN A 275 -37.69 -40.06 4.86
CA GLN A 275 -38.89 -40.83 5.18
C GLN A 275 -38.56 -42.26 5.67
N LYS A 276 -37.56 -42.92 5.07
CA LYS A 276 -37.09 -44.24 5.52
C LYS A 276 -36.46 -44.20 6.90
N LEU A 277 -35.59 -43.22 7.18
CA LEU A 277 -34.97 -43.06 8.49
C LEU A 277 -36.01 -42.71 9.56
N LYS A 278 -37.01 -41.89 9.22
CA LYS A 278 -38.13 -41.60 10.12
C LYS A 278 -38.89 -42.88 10.48
N GLN A 279 -39.35 -43.65 9.49
CA GLN A 279 -40.06 -44.91 9.74
C GLN A 279 -39.22 -45.88 10.58
N GLN A 280 -37.92 -46.03 10.29
CA GLN A 280 -37.02 -46.88 11.07
C GLN A 280 -36.85 -46.45 12.53
N ASN A 281 -36.91 -45.14 12.82
CA ASN A 281 -36.88 -44.64 14.20
C ASN A 281 -38.25 -44.80 14.88
N ASP A 282 -39.35 -44.50 14.20
CA ASP A 282 -40.70 -44.72 14.69
C ASP A 282 -40.92 -46.21 15.05
N ASP A 283 -40.49 -47.14 14.17
CA ASP A 283 -40.54 -48.60 14.40
C ASP A 283 -39.71 -49.04 15.62
N LYS A 284 -38.49 -48.52 15.78
CA LYS A 284 -37.63 -48.81 16.95
C LYS A 284 -38.24 -48.31 18.26
N ILE A 285 -38.76 -47.09 18.26
CA ILE A 285 -39.41 -46.49 19.44
C ILE A 285 -40.62 -47.33 19.85
N GLN A 286 -41.41 -47.84 18.89
CA GLN A 286 -42.50 -48.77 19.20
C GLN A 286 -41.99 -50.10 19.78
N GLN A 287 -40.88 -50.65 19.30
CA GLN A 287 -40.28 -51.87 19.86
C GLN A 287 -39.75 -51.66 21.29
N GLU A 288 -39.06 -50.56 21.57
CA GLU A 288 -38.59 -50.22 22.92
C GLU A 288 -39.75 -50.01 23.90
N ILE A 289 -40.81 -49.30 23.48
CA ILE A 289 -42.04 -49.14 24.26
C ILE A 289 -42.70 -50.50 24.56
N GLN A 290 -42.76 -51.41 23.59
CA GLN A 290 -43.31 -52.75 23.80
C GLN A 290 -42.47 -53.58 24.80
N GLN A 291 -41.13 -53.49 24.71
CA GLN A 291 -40.23 -54.19 25.64
C GLN A 291 -40.34 -53.63 27.08
N LEU A 292 -40.35 -52.31 27.25
CA LEU A 292 -40.52 -51.67 28.56
C LEU A 292 -41.88 -51.99 29.19
N ASN A 293 -42.95 -51.98 28.40
CA ASN A 293 -44.29 -52.39 28.86
C ASN A 293 -44.30 -53.87 29.30
N ALA A 294 -43.63 -54.77 28.58
CA ALA A 294 -43.54 -56.17 28.97
C ALA A 294 -42.76 -56.37 30.29
N GLN A 295 -41.62 -55.70 30.45
CA GLN A 295 -40.85 -55.70 31.70
C GLN A 295 -41.65 -55.11 32.87
N GLN A 296 -42.44 -54.06 32.64
CA GLN A 296 -43.32 -53.49 33.66
C GLN A 296 -44.40 -54.48 34.11
N GLN A 297 -45.03 -55.21 33.18
CA GLN A 297 -46.02 -56.24 33.50
C GLN A 297 -45.39 -57.41 34.29
N GLU A 298 -44.19 -57.84 33.93
CA GLU A 298 -43.47 -58.88 34.68
C GLU A 298 -43.15 -58.44 36.11
N LEU A 299 -42.69 -57.20 36.30
CA LEU A 299 -42.45 -56.64 37.63
C LEU A 299 -43.74 -56.44 38.45
N ILE A 300 -44.88 -56.16 37.81
CA ILE A 300 -46.19 -56.12 38.48
C ILE A 300 -46.55 -57.53 38.99
N GLN A 301 -46.48 -58.55 38.14
CA GLN A 301 -46.77 -59.94 38.53
C GLN A 301 -45.86 -60.41 39.68
N GLN A 302 -44.55 -60.20 39.58
CA GLN A 302 -43.59 -60.56 40.64
C GLN A 302 -43.87 -59.86 41.98
N ASN A 303 -44.47 -58.66 41.96
CA ASN A 303 -44.85 -57.95 43.18
C ASN A 303 -46.20 -58.44 43.73
N ASP A 304 -47.18 -58.74 42.87
CA ASP A 304 -48.44 -59.34 43.28
C ASP A 304 -48.23 -60.73 43.91
N ASP A 305 -47.35 -61.55 43.34
CA ASP A 305 -46.98 -62.87 43.89
C ASP A 305 -46.40 -62.75 45.31
N LYS A 306 -45.44 -61.82 45.52
CA LYS A 306 -44.88 -61.50 46.85
C LYS A 306 -45.92 -60.94 47.81
N ILE A 307 -46.90 -60.18 47.31
CA ILE A 307 -48.03 -59.69 48.12
C ILE A 307 -48.93 -60.87 48.56
N GLN A 308 -49.11 -61.92 47.75
CA GLN A 308 -49.81 -63.12 48.20
C GLN A 308 -48.98 -63.93 49.22
N GLU A 309 -47.67 -64.08 49.00
CA GLU A 309 -46.75 -64.72 49.95
C GLU A 309 -46.79 -64.02 51.31
N MET A 310 -46.69 -62.69 51.33
CA MET A 310 -46.82 -61.90 52.57
C MET A 310 -48.19 -62.06 53.24
N LYS A 311 -49.29 -62.25 52.51
CA LYS A 311 -50.61 -62.54 53.11
C LYS A 311 -50.63 -63.93 53.77
N GLN A 312 -50.05 -64.94 53.12
CA GLN A 312 -49.95 -66.29 53.68
C GLN A 312 -49.09 -66.31 54.95
N LEU A 313 -47.92 -65.67 54.93
CA LEU A 313 -47.05 -65.55 56.10
C LEU A 313 -47.73 -64.76 57.25
N ASN A 314 -48.45 -63.69 56.93
CA ASN A 314 -49.25 -62.98 57.94
C ASN A 314 -50.36 -63.85 58.55
N ALA A 315 -51.03 -64.69 57.77
CA ALA A 315 -52.02 -65.64 58.29
C ALA A 315 -51.37 -66.65 59.26
N GLN A 316 -50.25 -67.26 58.88
CA GLN A 316 -49.46 -68.15 59.75
C GLN A 316 -49.03 -67.46 61.05
N ILE A 317 -48.60 -66.20 60.99
CA ILE A 317 -48.25 -65.40 62.18
C ILE A 317 -49.47 -65.19 63.10
N GLN A 318 -50.68 -65.04 62.57
CA GLN A 318 -51.89 -64.93 63.40
C GLN A 318 -52.29 -66.29 64.00
N GLU A 319 -52.14 -67.39 63.28
CA GLU A 319 -52.35 -68.74 63.82
C GLU A 319 -51.36 -69.06 64.95
N LEU A 320 -50.07 -68.77 64.75
CA LEU A 320 -49.03 -68.93 65.79
C LEU A 320 -49.29 -68.03 67.01
N LYS A 321 -49.86 -66.83 66.83
CA LYS A 321 -50.32 -66.00 67.97
C LYS A 321 -51.46 -66.66 68.73
N GLN A 322 -52.46 -67.21 68.04
CA GLN A 322 -53.56 -67.94 68.69
C GLN A 322 -53.07 -69.22 69.41
N GLN A 323 -52.10 -69.94 68.84
CA GLN A 323 -51.46 -71.08 69.49
C GLN A 323 -50.71 -70.65 70.76
N ASN A 324 -49.93 -69.57 70.70
CA ASN A 324 -49.25 -69.02 71.89
C ASN A 324 -50.23 -68.61 73.00
N VAL A 325 -51.39 -68.03 72.67
CA VAL A 325 -52.43 -67.72 73.66
C VAL A 325 -52.97 -68.99 74.32
N LYS A 326 -53.27 -70.04 73.53
CA LYS A 326 -53.71 -71.34 74.08
C LYS A 326 -52.65 -71.96 75.01
N ILE A 327 -51.38 -71.95 74.60
CA ILE A 327 -50.26 -72.46 75.40
C ILE A 327 -50.11 -71.64 76.70
N GLN A 328 -50.30 -70.32 76.67
CA GLN A 328 -50.30 -69.49 77.88
C GLN A 328 -51.45 -69.82 78.83
N ASP A 329 -52.67 -70.08 78.31
CA ASP A 329 -53.79 -70.52 79.13
C ASP A 329 -53.63 -71.95 79.66
N GLU A 330 -53.02 -72.87 78.90
CA GLU A 330 -52.66 -74.22 79.35
C GLU A 330 -51.60 -74.17 80.48
N ILE A 331 -50.53 -73.37 80.31
CA ILE A 331 -49.52 -73.12 81.35
C ILE A 331 -50.17 -72.53 82.61
N LYS A 332 -51.14 -71.63 82.45
CA LYS A 332 -51.88 -71.01 83.56
C LYS A 332 -52.79 -72.02 84.28
N GLN A 333 -53.43 -72.93 83.56
CA GLN A 333 -54.21 -74.04 84.14
C GLN A 333 -53.31 -75.03 84.89
N LEU A 334 -52.21 -75.47 84.28
CA LEU A 334 -51.23 -76.37 84.89
C LEU A 334 -50.61 -75.80 86.17
N ASN A 335 -50.24 -74.51 86.17
CA ASN A 335 -49.81 -73.82 87.40
C ASN A 335 -50.91 -73.78 88.46
N GLY A 336 -52.17 -73.58 88.06
CA GLY A 336 -53.33 -73.63 88.96
C GLY A 336 -53.58 -75.01 89.57
N GLN A 337 -53.32 -76.09 88.84
CA GLN A 337 -53.38 -77.47 89.37
C GLN A 337 -52.19 -77.76 90.30
N PHE A 338 -50.97 -77.38 89.89
CA PHE A 338 -49.74 -77.60 90.64
C PHE A 338 -49.76 -76.95 92.04
N GLN A 339 -50.35 -75.75 92.16
CA GLN A 339 -50.55 -75.06 93.45
C GLN A 339 -51.58 -75.75 94.37
N LYS A 340 -52.39 -76.68 93.85
CA LYS A 340 -53.61 -77.18 94.51
C LYS A 340 -53.54 -78.63 94.97
N GLU A 341 -52.85 -79.53 94.24
CA GLU A 341 -53.08 -80.98 94.37
C GLU A 341 -51.93 -81.85 94.92
N GLN A 342 -50.72 -81.33 95.17
CA GLN A 342 -49.66 -82.14 95.82
C GLN A 342 -49.01 -81.48 97.02
N LEU A 343 -48.31 -80.35 96.84
CA LEU A 343 -47.41 -79.82 97.87
C LEU A 343 -48.14 -79.42 99.18
N ASN A 344 -49.25 -78.68 99.07
CA ASN A 344 -50.01 -78.22 100.24
C ASN A 344 -50.75 -79.36 100.98
N GLY A 345 -51.19 -80.40 100.27
CA GLY A 345 -51.83 -81.57 100.88
C GLY A 345 -50.84 -82.39 101.71
N GLN A 346 -49.70 -82.73 101.11
CA GLN A 346 -48.65 -83.50 101.78
C GLN A 346 -48.03 -82.73 102.95
N ILE A 347 -47.85 -81.41 102.83
CA ILE A 347 -47.39 -80.57 103.95
C ILE A 347 -48.39 -80.61 105.11
N LEU A 348 -49.70 -80.54 104.85
CA LEU A 348 -50.73 -80.56 105.90
C LEU A 348 -50.79 -81.92 106.62
N GLU A 349 -50.69 -83.04 105.89
CA GLU A 349 -50.63 -84.38 106.49
C GLU A 349 -49.36 -84.56 107.33
N LEU A 350 -48.19 -84.14 106.82
CA LEU A 350 -46.92 -84.21 107.55
C LEU A 350 -46.90 -83.28 108.78
N GLN A 351 -47.60 -82.14 108.74
CA GLN A 351 -47.81 -81.30 109.92
C GLN A 351 -48.68 -81.99 110.98
N GLN A 352 -49.79 -82.62 110.59
CA GLN A 352 -50.63 -83.39 111.52
C GLN A 352 -49.91 -84.60 112.12
N GLN A 353 -49.07 -85.29 111.34
CA GLN A 353 -48.22 -86.37 111.85
C GLN A 353 -47.18 -85.86 112.86
N ASN A 354 -46.52 -84.73 112.59
CA ASN A 354 -45.57 -84.12 113.54
C ASN A 354 -46.25 -83.72 114.85
N VAL A 355 -47.47 -83.17 114.83
CA VAL A 355 -48.22 -82.84 116.07
C VAL A 355 -48.46 -84.10 116.90
N LYS A 356 -48.96 -85.19 116.31
CA LYS A 356 -49.15 -86.46 117.04
C LYS A 356 -47.85 -87.02 117.64
N ILE A 357 -46.75 -86.96 116.88
CA ILE A 357 -45.44 -87.42 117.37
C ILE A 357 -44.96 -86.57 118.56
N GLN A 358 -45.22 -85.25 118.54
CA GLN A 358 -44.92 -84.37 119.67
C GLN A 358 -45.78 -84.68 120.91
N GLU A 359 -47.08 -84.96 120.72
CA GLU A 359 -47.98 -85.40 121.80
C GLU A 359 -47.53 -86.74 122.42
N GLU A 360 -47.17 -87.74 121.60
CA GLU A 360 -46.66 -89.02 122.06
C GLU A 360 -45.33 -88.90 122.83
N ILE A 361 -44.42 -88.03 122.36
CA ILE A 361 -43.16 -87.73 123.06
C ILE A 361 -43.43 -87.04 124.41
N GLN A 362 -44.34 -86.07 124.47
CA GLN A 362 -44.70 -85.37 125.69
C GLN A 362 -45.28 -86.32 126.75
N VAL A 363 -46.21 -87.21 126.35
CA VAL A 363 -46.74 -88.26 127.24
C VAL A 363 -45.63 -89.21 127.72
N LYS A 364 -44.63 -89.51 126.86
CA LYS A 364 -43.46 -90.32 127.26
C LYS A 364 -42.60 -89.62 128.31
N ILE A 365 -42.37 -88.31 128.17
CA ILE A 365 -41.61 -87.50 129.12
C ILE A 365 -42.32 -87.45 130.48
N GLU A 366 -43.64 -87.29 130.50
CA GLU A 366 -44.44 -87.30 131.73
C GLU A 366 -44.41 -88.67 132.43
N GLN A 367 -44.53 -89.77 131.66
CA GLN A 367 -44.36 -91.13 132.19
C GLN A 367 -42.98 -91.34 132.82
N LEU A 368 -41.90 -90.96 132.12
CA LEU A 368 -40.52 -91.07 132.61
C LEU A 368 -40.28 -90.22 133.87
N ASN A 369 -40.80 -88.99 133.93
CA ASN A 369 -40.69 -88.14 135.10
C ASN A 369 -41.45 -88.70 136.32
N GLY A 370 -42.63 -89.28 136.12
CA GLY A 370 -43.37 -89.98 137.18
C GLY A 370 -42.62 -91.22 137.69
N GLN A 371 -42.05 -92.02 136.77
CA GLN A 371 -41.21 -93.17 137.10
C GLN A 371 -39.98 -92.76 137.95
N LEU A 372 -39.33 -91.67 137.55
CA LEU A 372 -38.14 -91.12 138.21
C LEU A 372 -38.46 -90.56 139.61
N GLN A 373 -39.59 -89.86 139.78
CA GLN A 373 -40.03 -89.41 141.10
C GLN A 373 -40.30 -90.57 142.07
N LEU A 374 -40.90 -91.67 141.60
CA LEU A 374 -41.17 -92.84 142.44
C LEU A 374 -39.88 -93.52 142.91
N ASP A 375 -38.91 -93.73 142.01
CA ASP A 375 -37.62 -94.35 142.34
C ASP A 375 -36.76 -93.45 143.27
N ILE A 376 -36.77 -92.13 143.04
CA ILE A 376 -36.12 -91.15 143.94
C ILE A 376 -36.76 -91.18 145.33
N ASN A 377 -38.10 -91.16 145.43
CA ASN A 377 -38.80 -91.18 146.73
C ASN A 377 -38.60 -92.50 147.48
N GLY A 378 -38.57 -93.64 146.78
CA GLY A 378 -38.25 -94.94 147.39
C GLY A 378 -36.84 -94.98 147.98
N LYS A 379 -35.84 -94.49 147.24
CA LYS A 379 -34.46 -94.38 147.72
C LYS A 379 -34.33 -93.39 148.89
N LEU A 380 -35.05 -92.27 148.85
CA LEU A 380 -35.11 -91.30 149.95
C LEU A 380 -35.71 -91.90 151.23
N GLN A 381 -36.77 -92.71 151.15
CA GLN A 381 -37.28 -93.42 152.32
C GLN A 381 -36.29 -94.44 152.87
N GLY A 382 -35.63 -95.22 152.00
CA GLY A 382 -34.61 -96.19 152.42
C GLY A 382 -33.46 -95.53 153.20
N ILE A 383 -32.91 -94.44 152.65
CA ILE A 383 -31.85 -93.63 153.30
C ILE A 383 -32.37 -93.04 154.62
N LYS A 384 -33.60 -92.51 154.65
CA LYS A 384 -34.18 -91.92 155.87
C LYS A 384 -34.36 -92.95 156.99
N GLN A 385 -34.76 -94.18 156.65
CA GLN A 385 -34.89 -95.27 157.62
C GLN A 385 -33.52 -95.77 158.11
N GLN A 386 -32.51 -95.82 157.23
CA GLN A 386 -31.12 -96.13 157.61
C GLN A 386 -30.57 -95.08 158.58
N ILE A 387 -30.74 -93.79 158.30
CA ILE A 387 -30.31 -92.69 159.18
C ILE A 387 -31.00 -92.76 160.55
N ILE A 388 -32.30 -93.03 160.61
CA ILE A 388 -33.03 -93.19 161.89
C ILE A 388 -32.52 -94.39 162.68
N THR A 389 -32.19 -95.50 162.01
CA THR A 389 -31.66 -96.71 162.66
C THR A 389 -30.26 -96.46 163.23
N GLN A 390 -29.38 -95.87 162.42
CA GLN A 390 -28.02 -95.49 162.79
C GLN A 390 -28.02 -94.49 163.97
N TYR A 391 -28.80 -93.42 163.86
CA TYR A 391 -28.93 -92.40 164.92
C TYR A 391 -29.36 -92.99 166.27
N ASN A 392 -30.30 -93.94 166.28
CA ASN A 392 -30.75 -94.59 167.50
C ASN A 392 -29.70 -95.57 168.09
N GLN A 393 -28.89 -96.22 167.25
CA GLN A 393 -27.76 -97.04 167.70
C GLN A 393 -26.64 -96.16 168.29
N ASP A 394 -26.28 -95.08 167.60
CA ASP A 394 -25.29 -94.12 168.07
C ASP A 394 -25.73 -93.44 169.38
N LEU A 395 -27.02 -93.20 169.59
CA LEU A 395 -27.56 -92.60 170.82
C LEU A 395 -27.41 -93.52 172.05
N GLU A 396 -27.54 -94.84 171.89
CA GLU A 396 -27.26 -95.80 172.98
C GLU A 396 -25.75 -95.89 173.26
N ILE A 397 -24.94 -95.96 172.21
CA ILE A 397 -23.46 -95.98 172.32
C ILE A 397 -22.95 -94.71 173.02
N LEU A 398 -23.56 -93.54 172.76
CA LEU A 398 -23.18 -92.28 173.39
C LEU A 398 -23.49 -92.26 174.91
N LYS A 399 -24.61 -92.87 175.34
CA LYS A 399 -24.95 -93.00 176.78
C LYS A 399 -23.96 -93.89 177.51
N GLN A 400 -23.51 -94.99 176.89
CA GLN A 400 -22.48 -95.84 177.48
C GLN A 400 -21.14 -95.11 177.54
N ARG A 401 -20.72 -94.44 176.45
CA ARG A 401 -19.47 -93.67 176.43
C ARG A 401 -19.44 -92.53 177.44
N GLN A 402 -20.51 -91.78 177.66
CA GLN A 402 -20.50 -90.71 178.68
C GLN A 402 -20.24 -91.21 180.11
N TYR A 403 -20.50 -92.50 180.40
CA TYR A 403 -20.17 -93.09 181.70
C TYR A 403 -18.68 -93.47 181.81
N GLU A 404 -18.04 -93.85 180.71
CA GLU A 404 -16.62 -94.23 180.65
C GLU A 404 -15.69 -93.03 180.41
N GLU A 405 -16.13 -92.04 179.65
CA GLU A 405 -15.39 -90.81 179.34
C GLU A 405 -15.21 -89.93 180.60
N TYR A 406 -16.12 -90.03 181.58
CA TYR A 406 -15.95 -89.45 182.92
C TYR A 406 -14.80 -90.10 183.71
N LEU A 407 -14.40 -91.34 183.39
CA LEU A 407 -13.23 -91.98 183.98
C LEU A 407 -11.93 -91.64 183.23
N ASP A 408 -11.95 -91.55 181.89
CA ASP A 408 -10.70 -91.39 181.11
C ASP A 408 -10.29 -89.94 180.79
N LEU A 409 -11.22 -88.97 180.85
CA LEU A 409 -10.86 -87.54 180.80
C LEU A 409 -9.96 -87.11 181.99
N ARG A 410 -9.79 -87.99 182.99
CA ARG A 410 -8.81 -87.88 184.06
C ARG A 410 -7.35 -88.05 183.60
N ASN A 411 -7.10 -88.69 182.46
CA ASN A 411 -5.79 -89.25 182.12
C ASN A 411 -5.06 -88.58 180.93
N GLN A 412 -5.76 -88.00 179.94
CA GLN A 412 -5.17 -87.74 178.61
C GLN A 412 -5.08 -86.26 178.19
N ILE A 413 -4.43 -85.43 179.01
CA ILE A 413 -3.95 -84.10 178.60
C ILE A 413 -2.56 -84.22 177.94
N GLN A 414 -2.44 -84.28 176.60
CA GLN A 414 -1.19 -83.99 175.84
C GLN A 414 -1.31 -83.97 174.27
N ASN A 415 -1.03 -82.81 173.61
CA ASN A 415 -0.85 -82.53 172.13
C ASN A 415 -2.11 -82.52 171.20
N LEU A 416 -2.28 -81.80 170.06
CA LEU A 416 -1.55 -80.85 169.16
C LEU A 416 -0.81 -81.43 167.90
N GLY A 417 -0.86 -80.87 166.66
CA GLY A 417 -1.80 -79.88 166.04
C GLY A 417 -1.35 -79.11 164.74
N ASN A 418 -2.31 -78.79 163.83
CA ASN A 418 -2.42 -77.63 162.86
C ASN A 418 -1.82 -77.54 161.41
N LEU A 419 -2.59 -76.80 160.56
CA LEU A 419 -2.28 -75.89 159.41
C LEU A 419 -2.21 -76.32 157.92
N GLN A 420 -2.31 -75.32 157.02
CA GLN A 420 -2.98 -75.37 155.69
C GLN A 420 -2.82 -74.05 154.85
N GLU A 421 -2.56 -74.04 153.51
CA GLU A 421 -2.61 -72.79 152.67
C GLU A 421 -2.52 -72.88 151.10
N LYS A 422 -2.91 -71.77 150.40
CA LYS A 422 -2.53 -71.19 149.05
C LYS A 422 -3.18 -71.52 147.67
N ILE A 423 -3.34 -70.46 146.82
CA ILE A 423 -3.96 -70.32 145.45
C ILE A 423 -3.34 -69.07 144.69
N GLU A 424 -3.57 -68.87 143.36
CA GLU A 424 -3.74 -67.58 142.56
C GLU A 424 -2.73 -67.13 141.41
N GLN A 425 -3.22 -66.43 140.33
CA GLN A 425 -2.62 -65.42 139.34
C GLN A 425 -2.80 -65.56 137.75
N LEU A 426 -2.68 -64.48 136.90
CA LEU A 426 -3.33 -64.25 135.52
C LEU A 426 -2.70 -63.18 134.46
N LYS A 427 -2.95 -63.27 133.08
CA LYS A 427 -3.05 -62.26 131.89
C LYS A 427 -1.82 -61.47 131.22
N ASN A 428 -1.71 -60.73 130.03
CA ASN A 428 -2.38 -60.31 128.69
C ASN A 428 -1.27 -59.74 127.63
N ASP A 429 -1.31 -59.03 126.42
CA ASP A 429 -2.20 -58.28 125.42
C ASP A 429 -1.65 -58.03 123.90
N ASN A 430 -1.98 -56.95 123.07
CA ASN A 430 -1.99 -56.88 121.52
C ASN A 430 -1.72 -55.49 120.65
N GLN A 431 -1.62 -55.47 119.27
CA GLN A 431 -1.85 -54.40 118.13
C GLN A 431 -0.79 -53.55 117.22
N VAL A 432 -1.20 -52.55 116.32
CA VAL A 432 -0.82 -52.41 114.81
C VAL A 432 -1.00 -51.04 113.91
N ILE A 433 -0.42 -50.87 112.63
CA ILE A 433 -0.75 -50.00 111.34
C ILE A 433 -0.07 -48.55 110.98
N LYS A 434 0.05 -47.73 109.82
CA LYS A 434 -0.18 -47.45 108.27
C LYS A 434 0.71 -46.21 107.67
N GLU A 435 0.67 -45.46 106.48
CA GLU A 435 0.55 -45.55 104.92
C GLU A 435 0.37 -44.16 104.05
N ASP A 436 1.04 -43.74 102.88
CA ASP A 436 0.70 -42.56 101.87
C ASP A 436 1.53 -42.20 100.49
N LEU A 437 1.00 -41.32 99.54
CA LEU A 437 1.50 -40.23 98.50
C LEU A 437 1.95 -40.31 96.92
N LYS A 438 2.14 -39.16 96.12
CA LYS A 438 2.05 -38.95 94.58
C LYS A 438 2.38 -37.53 93.83
N ASN A 439 2.87 -37.33 92.52
CA ASN A 439 2.66 -36.13 91.49
C ASN A 439 3.57 -35.75 90.16
N LEU A 440 2.99 -35.17 89.02
CA LEU A 440 3.31 -34.04 87.96
C LEU A 440 4.32 -33.87 86.66
N LYS A 441 3.85 -33.21 85.51
CA LYS A 441 4.44 -32.13 84.51
C LYS A 441 4.78 -32.23 82.92
N LYS A 442 5.15 -31.10 82.18
CA LYS A 442 5.00 -30.69 80.67
C LYS A 442 6.26 -30.24 79.76
N LYS A 443 6.21 -30.13 78.37
CA LYS A 443 6.87 -29.08 77.45
C LYS A 443 6.49 -28.96 75.88
N ILE A 444 7.22 -28.19 74.98
CA ILE A 444 6.74 -27.41 73.74
C ILE A 444 7.79 -27.03 72.57
N LEU A 445 7.35 -26.81 71.26
CA LEU A 445 7.89 -26.08 70.00
C LEU A 445 9.21 -26.53 69.24
N PRO A 446 9.66 -26.02 68.01
CA PRO A 446 9.14 -25.13 66.90
C PRO A 446 9.48 -25.55 65.38
N SER A 447 9.54 -24.61 64.40
CA SER A 447 9.76 -24.75 62.91
C SER A 447 11.14 -24.24 62.36
N PRO A 448 11.47 -24.27 61.02
CA PRO A 448 11.31 -23.10 60.11
C PRO A 448 11.22 -23.39 58.56
N SER A 449 11.45 -22.39 57.68
CA SER A 449 11.47 -22.41 56.19
C SER A 449 12.47 -21.38 55.59
N PRO A 450 12.99 -21.53 54.34
CA PRO A 450 13.60 -20.43 53.57
C PRO A 450 13.19 -20.33 52.08
N SER A 451 13.54 -19.21 51.40
CA SER A 451 13.21 -18.92 49.99
C SER A 451 14.38 -18.23 49.20
N PRO A 452 14.18 -17.31 48.22
CA PRO A 452 14.70 -17.40 46.83
C PRO A 452 16.09 -16.78 46.55
N PRO A 453 16.61 -17.04 45.34
CA PRO A 453 17.01 -15.99 44.35
C PRO A 453 16.41 -16.29 42.94
N PRO A 454 16.68 -15.57 41.81
CA PRO A 454 17.59 -14.43 41.56
C PRO A 454 16.91 -13.20 40.87
N ILE A 455 17.39 -12.77 39.69
CA ILE A 455 17.24 -11.44 39.02
C ILE A 455 17.31 -11.61 37.47
N PRO A 456 16.80 -10.67 36.63
CA PRO A 456 16.63 -10.86 35.18
C PRO A 456 17.91 -10.87 34.32
N GLN A 457 17.78 -11.35 33.08
CA GLN A 457 18.74 -11.16 31.98
C GLN A 457 18.10 -10.36 30.85
N ASP A 458 18.91 -9.60 30.12
CA ASP A 458 18.49 -8.66 29.06
C ASP A 458 18.18 -9.42 27.75
N VAL A 459 17.09 -10.21 27.77
CA VAL A 459 16.68 -11.10 26.68
C VAL A 459 15.25 -10.77 26.25
N THR A 460 15.11 -10.24 25.04
CA THR A 460 13.81 -9.98 24.43
C THR A 460 13.11 -11.32 24.12
N ILE A 461 11.87 -11.49 24.62
CA ILE A 461 11.16 -12.78 24.53
C ILE A 461 11.03 -13.25 23.07
N ILE A 462 10.66 -12.38 22.13
CA ILE A 462 10.40 -12.80 20.75
C ILE A 462 11.65 -13.40 20.06
N PRO A 463 12.84 -12.76 20.08
CA PRO A 463 14.07 -13.40 19.61
C PRO A 463 14.47 -14.66 20.38
N SER A 464 14.17 -14.77 21.68
CA SER A 464 14.35 -16.01 22.45
C SER A 464 13.50 -17.16 21.90
N LEU A 465 12.21 -16.92 21.68
CA LEU A 465 11.27 -17.87 21.07
C LEU A 465 11.69 -18.24 19.65
N TYR A 466 12.07 -17.25 18.83
CA TYR A 466 12.54 -17.50 17.45
C TYR A 466 13.79 -18.38 17.42
N ASN A 467 14.78 -18.11 18.28
CA ASN A 467 16.01 -18.89 18.38
C ASN A 467 15.76 -20.35 18.81
N LYS A 468 14.66 -20.62 19.52
CA LYS A 468 14.27 -21.97 19.97
C LYS A 468 13.35 -22.69 18.98
N THR A 469 12.62 -21.95 18.16
CA THR A 469 11.60 -22.49 17.25
C THR A 469 11.94 -22.25 15.78
N CYS A 470 11.52 -21.12 15.20
CA CYS A 470 11.57 -20.89 13.76
C CYS A 470 13.00 -20.84 13.18
N ARG A 471 13.99 -20.30 13.92
CA ARG A 471 15.40 -20.24 13.50
C ARG A 471 16.18 -21.53 13.77
N ALA A 472 15.69 -22.37 14.68
CA ALA A 472 16.27 -23.68 14.97
C ALA A 472 15.91 -24.74 13.91
N ARG A 473 14.81 -24.53 13.17
CA ARG A 473 14.32 -25.45 12.14
C ARG A 473 15.02 -25.21 10.79
N SER A 474 15.68 -26.25 10.28
CA SER A 474 16.12 -26.28 8.87
C SER A 474 14.90 -26.42 7.95
N VAL A 475 14.55 -25.35 7.24
CA VAL A 475 13.47 -25.32 6.23
C VAL A 475 14.02 -24.81 4.89
N GLU A 476 13.37 -25.21 3.79
CA GLU A 476 13.69 -24.63 2.47
C GLU A 476 13.41 -23.11 2.46
N ALA A 477 14.17 -22.36 1.65
CA ALA A 477 14.05 -20.90 1.60
C ALA A 477 12.60 -20.41 1.30
N GLN A 478 11.83 -21.15 0.49
CA GLN A 478 10.43 -20.84 0.16
C GLN A 478 9.43 -21.03 1.32
N TYR A 479 9.87 -21.54 2.46
CA TYR A 479 9.08 -21.75 3.69
C TYR A 479 9.70 -21.06 4.91
N ARG A 480 10.67 -20.16 4.69
CA ARG A 480 11.35 -19.40 5.75
C ARG A 480 10.58 -18.13 6.15
N ASP A 481 10.05 -17.40 5.17
CA ASP A 481 9.18 -16.24 5.41
C ASP A 481 7.97 -16.63 6.30
N PHE A 482 7.61 -15.79 7.28
CA PHE A 482 6.38 -16.01 8.06
C PHE A 482 5.11 -15.90 7.21
N VAL A 483 5.13 -15.01 6.21
CA VAL A 483 4.09 -14.82 5.20
C VAL A 483 4.75 -14.58 3.83
N SER A 484 4.44 -15.41 2.84
CA SER A 484 5.04 -15.30 1.49
C SER A 484 4.56 -14.05 0.73
N ASP A 485 5.25 -13.73 -0.36
CA ASP A 485 4.74 -12.87 -1.42
C ASP A 485 3.44 -13.45 -2.03
N ILE A 486 2.70 -12.64 -2.81
CA ILE A 486 1.44 -13.07 -3.42
C ILE A 486 1.71 -14.12 -4.50
N LEU A 487 1.21 -15.33 -4.27
CA LEU A 487 1.16 -16.42 -5.22
C LEU A 487 -0.15 -16.36 -6.00
N ASN A 488 -0.11 -16.60 -7.30
CA ASN A 488 -1.27 -16.39 -8.17
C ASN A 488 -2.23 -17.61 -8.13
N GLN A 489 -3.39 -17.49 -8.77
CA GLN A 489 -4.42 -18.53 -8.80
C GLN A 489 -3.94 -19.89 -9.34
N LYS A 490 -2.97 -19.94 -10.26
CA LYS A 490 -2.35 -21.19 -10.73
C LYS A 490 -1.55 -21.87 -9.62
N ASP A 491 -0.81 -21.08 -8.85
CA ASP A 491 0.05 -21.57 -7.77
C ASP A 491 -0.81 -22.07 -6.59
N LEU A 492 -1.89 -21.35 -6.25
CA LEU A 492 -2.95 -21.81 -5.33
C LEU A 492 -3.53 -23.17 -5.76
N ILE A 493 -3.84 -23.32 -7.05
CA ILE A 493 -4.37 -24.57 -7.61
C ILE A 493 -3.34 -25.73 -7.48
N LEU A 494 -2.05 -25.44 -7.64
CA LEU A 494 -0.98 -26.43 -7.52
C LEU A 494 -0.68 -26.82 -6.06
N ASP A 495 -0.60 -25.86 -5.14
CA ASP A 495 -0.22 -26.09 -3.73
C ASP A 495 -1.26 -26.93 -2.95
N TYR A 496 -2.53 -26.85 -3.36
CA TYR A 496 -3.62 -27.69 -2.84
C TYR A 496 -3.94 -28.90 -3.74
N GLY A 497 -3.10 -29.17 -4.76
CA GLY A 497 -3.23 -30.33 -5.65
C GLY A 497 -4.56 -30.40 -6.41
N MET A 498 -5.23 -29.27 -6.63
CA MET A 498 -6.63 -29.24 -7.08
C MET A 498 -6.74 -29.59 -8.56
N ASN A 499 -7.46 -30.67 -8.86
CA ASN A 499 -7.58 -31.22 -10.21
C ASN A 499 -8.97 -30.98 -10.82
N LYS A 500 -10.04 -31.14 -10.05
CA LYS A 500 -11.44 -30.94 -10.51
C LYS A 500 -11.66 -29.52 -11.07
N LEU A 501 -12.26 -29.42 -12.25
CA LEU A 501 -12.59 -28.13 -12.90
C LEU A 501 -13.59 -27.31 -12.08
N GLU A 502 -14.53 -27.98 -11.42
CA GLU A 502 -15.55 -27.35 -10.58
C GLU A 502 -14.93 -26.57 -9.42
N ILE A 503 -14.11 -27.21 -8.58
CA ILE A 503 -13.43 -26.57 -7.43
C ILE A 503 -12.58 -25.38 -7.87
N LYS A 504 -11.84 -25.53 -8.98
CA LYS A 504 -11.11 -24.42 -9.60
C LYS A 504 -12.06 -23.25 -9.88
N THR A 505 -13.16 -23.53 -10.57
CA THR A 505 -14.19 -22.54 -10.97
C THR A 505 -14.92 -21.92 -9.78
N GLN A 506 -15.15 -22.66 -8.70
CA GLN A 506 -15.70 -22.11 -7.45
C GLN A 506 -14.71 -21.14 -6.80
N LEU A 507 -13.45 -21.53 -6.60
CA LEU A 507 -12.43 -20.63 -6.03
C LEU A 507 -12.17 -19.40 -6.91
N LYS A 508 -12.28 -19.52 -8.24
CA LYS A 508 -12.20 -18.37 -9.19
C LYS A 508 -13.23 -17.27 -8.92
N LYS A 509 -14.31 -17.52 -8.18
CA LYS A 509 -15.33 -16.52 -7.81
C LYS A 509 -14.97 -15.68 -6.59
N TYR A 510 -13.97 -16.11 -5.81
CA TYR A 510 -13.59 -15.47 -4.55
C TYR A 510 -12.13 -15.00 -4.56
N LEU A 511 -11.19 -15.80 -5.08
CA LEU A 511 -9.76 -15.62 -4.89
C LEU A 511 -8.98 -15.42 -6.19
N ASN A 512 -8.16 -14.37 -6.22
CA ASN A 512 -7.13 -14.11 -7.23
C ASN A 512 -5.85 -14.94 -7.00
N GLY A 513 -5.65 -15.46 -5.79
CA GLY A 513 -4.44 -16.18 -5.40
C GLY A 513 -4.40 -16.42 -3.89
N MET A 514 -3.18 -16.55 -3.35
CA MET A 514 -2.94 -16.76 -1.92
C MET A 514 -1.62 -16.14 -1.46
N ARG A 515 -1.40 -16.11 -0.14
CA ARG A 515 -0.05 -16.09 0.46
C ARG A 515 0.09 -17.32 1.34
N ARG A 516 1.25 -17.98 1.30
CA ARG A 516 1.57 -19.03 2.28
C ARG A 516 1.82 -18.37 3.64
N ALA A 517 1.29 -18.96 4.71
CA ALA A 517 1.76 -18.74 6.07
C ALA A 517 2.80 -19.81 6.43
N ARG A 518 3.70 -19.54 7.36
CA ARG A 518 4.69 -20.52 7.80
C ARG A 518 4.02 -21.68 8.55
N GLY A 519 4.48 -22.90 8.27
CA GLY A 519 3.99 -24.14 8.88
C GLY A 519 4.63 -24.40 10.24
N ASP A 520 4.51 -23.45 11.18
CA ASP A 520 5.20 -23.46 12.48
C ASP A 520 4.30 -23.72 13.69
N GLY A 521 2.98 -23.92 13.50
CA GLY A 521 1.99 -24.05 14.57
C GLY A 521 1.26 -22.74 14.92
N ASN A 522 1.76 -21.59 14.46
CA ASN A 522 1.04 -20.31 14.53
C ASN A 522 0.24 -20.00 13.25
N CYS A 523 0.11 -20.94 12.30
CA CYS A 523 -0.38 -20.65 10.95
C CYS A 523 -1.82 -20.08 10.88
N PHE A 524 -2.72 -20.50 11.78
CA PHE A 524 -4.05 -19.89 11.94
C PHE A 524 -3.93 -18.41 12.33
N TYR A 525 -3.30 -18.15 13.48
CA TYR A 525 -3.12 -16.80 14.03
C TYR A 525 -2.37 -15.89 13.05
N THR A 526 -1.37 -16.42 12.35
CA THR A 526 -0.63 -15.76 11.26
C THR A 526 -1.59 -15.32 10.15
N SER A 527 -2.40 -16.24 9.64
CA SER A 527 -3.30 -15.99 8.52
C SER A 527 -4.41 -15.00 8.85
N PHE A 528 -4.91 -15.00 10.10
CA PHE A 528 -5.91 -14.05 10.58
C PHE A 528 -5.29 -12.68 10.90
N VAL A 529 -4.24 -12.63 11.73
CA VAL A 529 -3.68 -11.36 12.24
C VAL A 529 -3.00 -10.54 11.15
N PHE A 530 -2.42 -11.19 10.13
CA PHE A 530 -1.85 -10.47 8.98
C PHE A 530 -2.94 -9.65 8.24
N GLN A 531 -4.09 -10.27 7.96
CA GLN A 531 -5.21 -9.60 7.27
C GLN A 531 -5.85 -8.53 8.16
N TYR A 532 -6.03 -8.82 9.46
CA TYR A 532 -6.60 -7.89 10.41
C TYR A 532 -5.71 -6.65 10.62
N LEU A 533 -4.40 -6.83 10.84
CA LEU A 533 -3.48 -5.71 11.06
C LEU A 533 -3.15 -4.96 9.77
N ASP A 534 -3.13 -5.60 8.58
CA ASP A 534 -3.09 -4.85 7.31
C ASP A 534 -4.24 -3.86 7.26
N PHE A 535 -5.47 -4.31 7.50
CA PHE A 535 -6.63 -3.43 7.50
C PHE A 535 -6.56 -2.35 8.59
N MET A 536 -6.27 -2.73 9.84
CA MET A 536 -6.24 -1.79 10.97
C MET A 536 -5.05 -0.81 10.95
N ILE A 537 -3.95 -1.12 10.25
CA ILE A 537 -2.77 -0.23 10.13
C ILE A 537 -2.76 0.52 8.79
N ASN A 538 -3.22 -0.08 7.69
CA ASN A 538 -3.17 0.56 6.37
C ASN A 538 -4.47 1.25 5.96
N LYS A 539 -5.64 0.72 6.33
CA LYS A 539 -6.93 1.06 5.68
C LYS A 539 -7.92 1.82 6.56
N THR A 540 -7.93 1.63 7.88
CA THR A 540 -8.86 2.36 8.78
C THR A 540 -8.48 3.82 9.04
N LYS A 541 -9.46 4.64 9.46
CA LYS A 541 -9.26 6.04 9.86
C LYS A 541 -8.51 6.16 11.19
N THR A 542 -7.88 7.31 11.42
CA THR A 542 -7.08 7.60 12.63
C THR A 542 -7.83 7.30 13.93
N ASP A 543 -9.09 7.72 14.04
CA ASP A 543 -9.90 7.53 15.25
C ASP A 543 -10.18 6.05 15.55
N GLN A 544 -10.45 5.26 14.50
CA GLN A 544 -10.65 3.81 14.60
C GLN A 544 -9.36 3.08 15.00
N PHE A 545 -8.20 3.55 14.49
CA PHE A 545 -6.90 3.04 14.89
C PHE A 545 -6.61 3.36 16.36
N GLU A 546 -6.74 4.61 16.80
CA GLU A 546 -6.45 4.99 18.19
C GLU A 546 -7.44 4.33 19.18
N GLN A 547 -8.71 4.14 18.81
CA GLN A 547 -9.66 3.37 19.63
C GLN A 547 -9.23 1.91 19.82
N LEU A 548 -8.81 1.22 18.74
CA LEU A 548 -8.27 -0.14 18.84
C LEU A 548 -7.00 -0.14 19.70
N PHE A 549 -6.07 0.79 19.47
CA PHE A 549 -4.79 0.79 20.17
C PHE A 549 -4.89 1.22 21.64
N GLN A 550 -5.92 1.99 22.01
CA GLN A 550 -6.32 2.18 23.41
C GLN A 550 -6.77 0.87 24.06
N GLN A 551 -7.59 0.06 23.40
CA GLN A 551 -7.98 -1.26 23.92
C GLN A 551 -6.78 -2.21 24.02
N ILE A 552 -5.90 -2.24 23.01
CA ILE A 552 -4.66 -3.04 23.02
C ILE A 552 -3.75 -2.65 24.18
N SER A 553 -3.66 -1.35 24.53
CA SER A 553 -2.84 -0.88 25.65
C SER A 553 -3.26 -1.41 27.03
N MET A 554 -4.47 -1.97 27.14
CA MET A 554 -5.04 -2.58 28.35
C MET A 554 -5.09 -4.12 28.28
N LEU A 555 -4.72 -4.72 27.15
CA LEU A 555 -4.73 -6.18 26.95
C LEU A 555 -3.49 -6.81 27.64
N PRO A 556 -3.59 -7.96 28.34
CA PRO A 556 -2.41 -8.72 28.71
C PRO A 556 -1.67 -9.20 27.44
N PHE A 557 -0.36 -9.40 27.55
CA PHE A 557 0.49 -9.98 26.49
C PHE A 557 1.17 -11.25 27.05
N GLU A 558 0.39 -12.08 27.74
CA GLU A 558 0.86 -13.36 28.27
C GLU A 558 1.23 -14.31 27.12
N ILE A 559 2.36 -15.01 27.25
CA ILE A 559 2.73 -16.09 26.33
C ILE A 559 3.54 -17.11 27.12
N TYR A 560 3.40 -18.39 26.77
CA TYR A 560 4.13 -19.50 27.37
C TYR A 560 4.85 -20.29 26.27
N TYR A 561 5.94 -20.96 26.60
CA TYR A 561 6.60 -21.91 25.71
C TYR A 561 7.22 -23.01 26.55
N GLN A 562 6.63 -24.22 26.52
CA GLN A 562 7.04 -25.33 27.37
C GLN A 562 7.11 -24.88 28.86
N ASN A 563 8.24 -25.09 29.53
CA ASN A 563 8.44 -24.78 30.95
C ASN A 563 9.05 -23.37 31.19
N GLU A 564 8.99 -22.45 30.23
CA GLU A 564 9.56 -21.10 30.40
C GLU A 564 8.66 -20.17 31.22
N LEU A 565 9.24 -19.58 32.27
CA LEU A 565 8.59 -18.65 33.18
C LEU A 565 8.94 -17.21 32.80
N PHE A 566 8.02 -16.55 32.12
CA PHE A 566 8.04 -15.11 31.88
C PHE A 566 7.28 -14.38 33.00
N ASN A 567 7.65 -13.12 33.28
CA ASN A 567 7.02 -12.30 34.32
C ASN A 567 6.19 -11.15 33.75
N GLN A 568 5.37 -10.52 34.59
CA GLN A 568 4.45 -9.46 34.18
C GLN A 568 5.15 -8.26 33.51
N THR A 569 6.35 -7.89 33.96
CA THR A 569 7.12 -6.80 33.35
C THR A 569 7.56 -7.15 31.93
N ASP A 570 7.88 -8.42 31.65
CA ASP A 570 8.23 -8.86 30.29
C ASP A 570 7.01 -8.75 29.36
N PHE A 571 5.83 -9.18 29.82
CA PHE A 571 4.57 -9.03 29.08
C PHE A 571 4.21 -7.55 28.84
N ASP A 572 4.44 -6.68 29.84
CA ASP A 572 4.27 -5.24 29.69
C ASP A 572 5.25 -4.63 28.65
N ILE A 573 6.48 -5.15 28.55
CA ILE A 573 7.45 -4.76 27.51
C ILE A 573 6.97 -5.21 26.13
N LEU A 574 6.45 -6.43 25.98
CA LEU A 574 5.89 -6.92 24.71
C LEU A 574 4.73 -6.03 24.23
N ARG A 575 3.78 -5.71 25.11
CA ARG A 575 2.67 -4.78 24.78
C ARG A 575 3.18 -3.42 24.33
N GLN A 576 4.13 -2.85 25.06
CA GLN A 576 4.72 -1.54 24.74
C GLN A 576 5.43 -1.55 23.38
N LYS A 577 6.25 -2.57 23.09
CA LYS A 577 6.89 -2.74 21.77
C LYS A 577 5.87 -2.82 20.64
N PHE A 578 4.83 -3.64 20.79
CA PHE A 578 3.80 -3.81 19.76
C PHE A 578 3.08 -2.50 19.46
N VAL A 579 2.61 -1.79 20.49
CA VAL A 579 1.95 -0.48 20.34
C VAL A 579 2.91 0.55 19.70
N ALA A 580 4.19 0.56 20.09
CA ALA A 580 5.19 1.46 19.53
C ALA A 580 5.46 1.20 18.04
N ILE A 581 5.59 -0.07 17.62
CA ILE A 581 5.79 -0.43 16.20
C ILE A 581 4.56 -0.06 15.36
N CYS A 582 3.35 -0.35 15.83
CA CYS A 582 2.12 0.02 15.13
C CYS A 582 1.95 1.53 14.99
N LYS A 583 2.28 2.32 16.03
CA LYS A 583 2.30 3.80 15.94
C LYS A 583 3.42 4.31 15.03
N LYS A 584 4.60 3.70 15.03
CA LYS A 584 5.68 4.00 14.06
C LYS A 584 5.22 3.77 12.61
N LEU A 585 4.56 2.63 12.34
CA LEU A 585 3.99 2.35 11.02
C LEU A 585 2.94 3.41 10.63
N ARG A 586 2.01 3.77 11.52
CA ARG A 586 1.04 4.85 11.25
C ARG A 586 1.66 6.23 11.02
N SER A 587 2.86 6.48 11.53
CA SER A 587 3.54 7.79 11.39
C SER A 587 4.17 8.04 10.01
N VAL A 588 4.37 7.01 9.18
CA VAL A 588 4.91 7.17 7.81
C VAL A 588 3.80 7.26 6.76
N ASN A 589 4.16 7.71 5.55
CA ASN A 589 3.26 7.81 4.40
C ASN A 589 2.69 6.43 4.01
N GLU A 590 1.55 6.40 3.32
CA GLU A 590 0.81 5.17 3.07
C GLU A 590 1.58 4.11 2.26
N LEU A 591 2.30 4.51 1.21
CA LEU A 591 3.07 3.58 0.38
C LEU A 591 4.22 2.95 1.18
N GLU A 592 4.94 3.75 1.96
CA GLU A 592 5.98 3.28 2.87
C GLU A 592 5.40 2.40 3.99
N ARG A 593 4.23 2.77 4.54
CA ARG A 593 3.54 2.03 5.59
C ARG A 593 3.14 0.63 5.15
N GLN A 594 2.54 0.49 3.97
CA GLN A 594 2.17 -0.82 3.41
C GLN A 594 3.41 -1.71 3.18
N ASN A 595 4.49 -1.13 2.65
CA ASN A 595 5.75 -1.84 2.44
C ASN A 595 6.42 -2.25 3.75
N LEU A 596 6.59 -1.33 4.72
CA LEU A 596 7.19 -1.62 6.02
C LEU A 596 6.36 -2.60 6.84
N PHE A 597 5.03 -2.52 6.81
CA PHE A 597 4.16 -3.51 7.44
C PHE A 597 4.45 -4.91 6.90
N PHE A 598 4.47 -5.09 5.58
CA PHE A 598 4.74 -6.39 4.98
C PHE A 598 6.16 -6.89 5.28
N GLN A 599 7.19 -6.04 5.17
CA GLN A 599 8.58 -6.42 5.46
C GLN A 599 8.76 -6.80 6.94
N TYR A 600 8.27 -6.00 7.89
CA TYR A 600 8.35 -6.31 9.33
C TYR A 600 7.58 -7.59 9.71
N PHE A 601 6.57 -7.97 8.94
CA PHE A 601 5.80 -9.20 9.18
C PHE A 601 6.41 -10.43 8.49
N LYS A 602 7.19 -10.23 7.42
CA LYS A 602 7.87 -11.28 6.64
C LYS A 602 9.19 -11.72 7.28
N ASP A 603 9.97 -10.76 7.76
CA ASP A 603 11.34 -10.89 8.24
C ASP A 603 11.45 -11.58 9.61
N GLU A 604 12.23 -12.67 9.69
CA GLU A 604 12.47 -13.41 10.94
C GLU A 604 13.54 -12.76 11.85
N GLU A 605 14.18 -11.68 11.43
CA GLU A 605 14.96 -10.78 12.31
C GLU A 605 14.10 -9.66 12.93
N ASN A 606 12.81 -9.57 12.60
CA ASN A 606 11.91 -8.56 13.13
C ASN A 606 10.95 -9.12 14.21
N GLU A 607 10.88 -8.49 15.38
CA GLU A 607 9.97 -8.92 16.45
C GLU A 607 8.48 -8.76 16.11
N PHE A 608 8.13 -7.95 15.10
CA PHE A 608 6.75 -7.54 14.83
C PHE A 608 5.79 -8.70 14.51
N TYR A 609 6.26 -9.74 13.79
CA TYR A 609 5.49 -10.96 13.59
C TYR A 609 5.09 -11.59 14.93
N GLY A 610 6.07 -11.82 15.82
CA GLY A 610 5.85 -12.52 17.08
C GLY A 610 4.99 -11.70 18.04
N LEU A 611 5.20 -10.39 18.08
CA LEU A 611 4.35 -9.44 18.80
C LEU A 611 2.90 -9.47 18.30
N SER A 612 2.68 -9.62 16.98
CA SER A 612 1.33 -9.76 16.40
C SER A 612 0.67 -11.10 16.76
N ILE A 613 1.43 -12.20 16.82
CA ILE A 613 0.92 -13.50 17.28
C ILE A 613 0.54 -13.45 18.76
N VAL A 614 1.40 -12.90 19.63
CA VAL A 614 1.08 -12.71 21.07
C VAL A 614 -0.18 -11.85 21.23
N PHE A 615 -0.29 -10.75 20.47
CA PHE A 615 -1.49 -9.91 20.45
C PHE A 615 -2.77 -10.70 20.13
N LEU A 616 -2.83 -11.42 19.00
CA LEU A 616 -4.05 -12.13 18.62
C LEU A 616 -4.36 -13.30 19.56
N ARG A 617 -3.33 -14.02 20.05
CA ARG A 617 -3.49 -15.09 21.04
C ARG A 617 -4.14 -14.58 22.34
N ASN A 618 -3.68 -13.44 22.86
CA ASN A 618 -4.28 -12.82 24.06
C ASN A 618 -5.68 -12.25 23.79
N LEU A 619 -5.93 -11.70 22.61
CA LEU A 619 -7.24 -11.18 22.24
C LEU A 619 -8.28 -12.30 22.11
N ALA A 620 -7.90 -13.42 21.47
CA ALA A 620 -8.70 -14.63 21.39
C ALA A 620 -8.95 -15.23 22.77
N PHE A 621 -7.91 -15.36 23.61
CA PHE A 621 -8.04 -15.84 24.99
C PHE A 621 -8.99 -14.98 25.82
N LYS A 622 -8.84 -13.65 25.77
CA LYS A 622 -9.75 -12.72 26.46
C LYS A 622 -11.20 -12.97 26.06
N PHE A 623 -11.50 -12.98 24.75
CA PHE A 623 -12.87 -13.21 24.29
C PHE A 623 -13.41 -14.59 24.68
N CYS A 624 -12.60 -15.66 24.57
CA CYS A 624 -13.01 -17.01 24.95
C CYS A 624 -13.25 -17.16 26.47
N LEU A 625 -12.57 -16.36 27.29
CA LEU A 625 -12.73 -16.33 28.75
C LEU A 625 -13.96 -15.49 29.17
N GLU A 626 -14.21 -14.37 28.49
CA GLU A 626 -15.36 -13.48 28.72
C GLU A 626 -16.69 -14.06 28.20
N ASP A 627 -16.64 -15.03 27.29
CA ASP A 627 -17.81 -15.65 26.68
C ASP A 627 -18.15 -16.99 27.34
N SER A 628 -19.28 -17.04 28.07
CA SER A 628 -19.64 -18.19 28.91
C SER A 628 -19.95 -19.48 28.14
N GLU A 629 -20.45 -19.38 26.91
CA GLU A 629 -20.77 -20.56 26.09
C GLU A 629 -19.50 -21.18 25.52
N VAL A 630 -18.57 -20.35 25.04
CA VAL A 630 -17.24 -20.80 24.59
C VAL A 630 -16.43 -21.35 25.76
N SER A 631 -16.36 -20.63 26.88
CA SER A 631 -15.64 -21.07 28.07
C SER A 631 -16.16 -22.40 28.61
N GLY A 632 -17.49 -22.57 28.70
CA GLY A 632 -18.13 -23.83 29.06
C GLY A 632 -17.88 -24.96 28.06
N THR A 633 -17.77 -24.66 26.76
CA THR A 633 -17.42 -25.63 25.72
C THR A 633 -16.00 -26.17 25.91
N PHE A 634 -15.00 -25.30 26.10
CA PHE A 634 -13.62 -25.72 26.38
C PHE A 634 -13.54 -26.54 27.68
N GLN A 635 -14.21 -26.10 28.75
CA GLN A 635 -14.27 -26.85 30.01
C GLN A 635 -14.91 -28.25 29.84
N THR A 636 -15.98 -28.37 29.06
CA THR A 636 -16.68 -29.64 28.80
C THR A 636 -15.83 -30.62 27.99
N LEU A 637 -14.98 -30.11 27.10
CA LEU A 637 -14.00 -30.90 26.35
C LEU A 637 -12.74 -31.24 27.16
N GLY A 638 -12.62 -30.77 28.41
CA GLY A 638 -11.43 -30.95 29.24
C GLY A 638 -10.22 -30.10 28.81
N LEU A 639 -10.44 -29.05 28.02
CA LEU A 639 -9.39 -28.22 27.44
C LEU A 639 -9.13 -26.96 28.28
N ILE A 640 -7.88 -26.75 28.67
CA ILE A 640 -7.45 -25.57 29.44
C ILE A 640 -7.26 -24.38 28.48
N LEU A 641 -8.10 -23.35 28.62
CA LEU A 641 -8.11 -22.18 27.73
C LEU A 641 -6.76 -21.44 27.61
N LYS A 642 -5.96 -21.40 28.69
CA LYS A 642 -4.62 -20.78 28.64
C LYS A 642 -3.72 -21.58 27.70
N ASP A 643 -3.58 -22.87 27.94
CA ASP A 643 -2.71 -23.76 27.16
C ASP A 643 -3.12 -23.76 25.67
N GLN A 644 -4.42 -23.87 25.38
CA GLN A 644 -4.94 -23.89 24.00
C GLN A 644 -4.67 -22.62 23.19
N LEU A 645 -4.51 -21.46 23.83
CA LEU A 645 -4.48 -20.16 23.15
C LEU A 645 -3.18 -19.37 23.37
N LEU A 646 -2.55 -19.49 24.55
CA LEU A 646 -1.38 -18.73 24.98
C LEU A 646 -0.06 -19.51 24.94
N GLU A 647 -0.06 -20.81 24.63
CA GLU A 647 1.20 -21.51 24.32
C GLU A 647 1.68 -21.18 22.89
N TRP A 648 2.94 -20.76 22.79
CA TRP A 648 3.60 -20.42 21.53
C TRP A 648 3.72 -21.66 20.64
N GLU A 649 3.30 -21.53 19.38
CA GLU A 649 3.22 -22.63 18.39
C GLU A 649 2.25 -23.78 18.71
N PHE A 650 1.46 -23.68 19.79
CA PHE A 650 0.34 -24.60 20.01
C PHE A 650 -0.84 -24.26 19.08
N ASP A 651 -1.33 -25.24 18.31
CA ASP A 651 -2.51 -25.08 17.46
C ASP A 651 -3.78 -25.48 18.24
N CYS A 652 -4.73 -24.55 18.34
CA CYS A 652 -5.93 -24.74 19.17
C CYS A 652 -6.82 -25.83 18.59
N GLN A 653 -7.17 -26.83 19.42
CA GLN A 653 -7.95 -28.00 18.98
C GLN A 653 -9.37 -27.65 18.48
N ASN A 654 -9.85 -26.43 18.75
CA ASN A 654 -11.14 -25.94 18.28
C ASN A 654 -11.04 -24.53 17.65
N ASN A 655 -10.17 -24.39 16.64
CA ASN A 655 -10.02 -23.15 15.86
C ASN A 655 -11.34 -22.63 15.27
N GLU A 656 -12.33 -23.47 14.90
CA GLU A 656 -13.60 -22.98 14.34
C GLU A 656 -14.41 -22.14 15.34
N VAL A 657 -14.44 -22.53 16.63
CA VAL A 657 -15.09 -21.73 17.68
C VAL A 657 -14.34 -20.40 17.89
N VAL A 658 -13.01 -20.41 17.85
CA VAL A 658 -12.18 -19.20 17.97
C VAL A 658 -12.39 -18.26 16.77
N ILE A 659 -12.47 -18.80 15.54
CA ILE A 659 -12.78 -18.05 14.32
C ILE A 659 -14.15 -17.38 14.42
N ASN A 660 -15.19 -18.12 14.84
CA ASN A 660 -16.54 -17.58 14.99
C ASN A 660 -16.56 -16.42 16.01
N LEU A 661 -15.93 -16.63 17.17
CA LEU A 661 -15.89 -15.65 18.24
C LEU A 661 -15.12 -14.38 17.85
N LEU A 662 -13.94 -14.51 17.23
CA LEU A 662 -13.19 -13.38 16.70
C LEU A 662 -13.98 -12.61 15.63
N SER A 663 -14.68 -13.31 14.74
CA SER A 663 -15.51 -12.71 13.69
C SER A 663 -16.61 -11.84 14.30
N LEU A 664 -17.34 -12.38 15.29
CA LEU A 664 -18.41 -11.68 16.01
C LEU A 664 -17.89 -10.48 16.83
N LYS A 665 -16.91 -10.70 17.71
CA LYS A 665 -16.44 -9.68 18.67
C LYS A 665 -15.67 -8.52 17.99
N LEU A 666 -15.16 -8.72 16.78
CA LEU A 666 -14.46 -7.69 15.99
C LEU A 666 -15.32 -7.07 14.86
N ASN A 667 -16.58 -7.51 14.69
CA ASN A 667 -17.44 -7.18 13.54
C ASN A 667 -16.75 -7.43 12.18
N ILE A 668 -16.18 -8.62 12.01
CA ILE A 668 -15.49 -9.10 10.81
C ILE A 668 -16.29 -10.27 10.24
N GLN A 669 -16.40 -10.39 8.91
CA GLN A 669 -16.87 -11.61 8.27
C GLN A 669 -15.65 -12.48 7.93
N THR A 670 -15.60 -13.72 8.42
CA THR A 670 -14.53 -14.66 8.05
C THR A 670 -15.05 -15.71 7.08
N ILE A 671 -14.37 -15.88 5.94
CA ILE A 671 -14.68 -16.87 4.91
C ILE A 671 -13.55 -17.92 4.91
N LEU A 672 -13.89 -19.14 5.31
CA LEU A 672 -12.98 -20.26 5.46
C LEU A 672 -13.20 -21.30 4.35
N PHE A 673 -12.19 -21.47 3.50
CA PHE A 673 -12.17 -22.44 2.40
C PHE A 673 -11.47 -23.71 2.90
N GLN A 674 -12.25 -24.69 3.40
CA GLN A 674 -11.75 -26.01 3.77
C GLN A 674 -11.54 -26.85 2.50
N ILE A 675 -10.29 -27.17 2.18
CA ILE A 675 -9.88 -27.90 0.98
C ILE A 675 -9.20 -29.20 1.39
N GLU A 676 -9.84 -30.32 1.09
CA GLU A 676 -9.37 -31.67 1.44
C GLU A 676 -9.80 -32.67 0.36
N ASN A 677 -8.92 -33.61 -0.03
CA ASN A 677 -9.25 -34.79 -0.84
C ASN A 677 -10.08 -34.51 -2.12
N GLN A 678 -9.77 -33.44 -2.86
CA GLN A 678 -10.55 -32.95 -4.02
C GLN A 678 -12.01 -32.61 -3.67
N ASN A 679 -12.24 -32.05 -2.48
CA ASN A 679 -13.47 -31.42 -2.04
C ASN A 679 -13.18 -29.97 -1.60
N LEU A 680 -14.19 -29.11 -1.68
CA LEU A 680 -14.15 -27.72 -1.21
C LEU A 680 -15.42 -27.45 -0.41
N LYS A 681 -15.25 -27.08 0.87
CA LYS A 681 -16.33 -26.62 1.74
C LYS A 681 -16.04 -25.18 2.13
N ILE A 682 -16.94 -24.26 1.77
CA ILE A 682 -16.84 -22.85 2.13
C ILE A 682 -17.71 -22.64 3.37
N LEU A 683 -17.09 -22.22 4.47
CA LEU A 683 -17.76 -21.79 5.69
C LEU A 683 -17.68 -20.26 5.80
N GLN A 684 -18.72 -19.65 6.34
CA GLN A 684 -18.77 -18.22 6.63
C GLN A 684 -19.14 -18.03 8.10
N TYR A 685 -18.47 -17.09 8.76
CA TYR A 685 -18.71 -16.74 10.16
C TYR A 685 -19.00 -15.24 10.25
N ASN A 686 -19.99 -14.88 11.06
CA ASN A 686 -20.57 -13.53 11.15
C ASN A 686 -20.99 -12.96 9.77
N GLU A 687 -22.02 -13.56 9.17
CA GLU A 687 -22.69 -13.02 7.97
C GLU A 687 -23.55 -11.79 8.32
N CYS A 688 -22.91 -10.65 8.59
CA CYS A 688 -23.59 -9.36 8.78
C CYS A 688 -23.61 -8.54 7.47
N SER A 689 -24.58 -7.64 7.34
CA SER A 689 -24.83 -6.89 6.09
C SER A 689 -23.77 -5.85 5.73
N ASN A 690 -22.89 -5.49 6.67
CA ASN A 690 -21.79 -4.54 6.50
C ASN A 690 -20.68 -4.88 7.53
N PRO A 691 -19.83 -5.87 7.24
CA PRO A 691 -18.71 -6.23 8.10
C PRO A 691 -17.58 -5.20 7.94
N MET A 692 -16.89 -4.88 9.03
CA MET A 692 -15.75 -3.96 9.01
C MET A 692 -14.62 -4.44 8.08
N LEU A 693 -14.47 -5.76 7.96
CA LEU A 693 -13.48 -6.43 7.12
C LEU A 693 -14.01 -7.82 6.70
N LYS A 694 -13.61 -8.29 5.52
CA LYS A 694 -13.74 -9.69 5.08
C LYS A 694 -12.35 -10.36 5.18
N ILE A 695 -12.21 -11.39 6.02
CA ILE A 695 -10.97 -12.19 6.17
C ILE A 695 -11.14 -13.51 5.40
N TYR A 696 -10.13 -13.88 4.60
CA TYR A 696 -10.17 -15.06 3.74
C TYR A 696 -9.11 -16.07 4.21
N LEU A 697 -9.55 -17.22 4.72
CA LEU A 697 -8.69 -18.28 5.23
C LEU A 697 -8.76 -19.51 4.32
N LEU A 698 -7.63 -19.98 3.82
CA LEU A 698 -7.50 -21.26 3.12
C LEU A 698 -7.04 -22.32 4.12
N PHE A 699 -7.74 -23.45 4.23
CA PHE A 699 -7.38 -24.53 5.14
C PHE A 699 -7.18 -25.85 4.40
N ARG A 700 -6.10 -26.56 4.77
CA ARG A 700 -5.93 -28.00 4.55
C ARG A 700 -5.66 -28.65 5.92
N PRO A 701 -5.89 -29.97 6.12
CA PRO A 701 -5.69 -30.61 7.43
C PRO A 701 -4.37 -30.22 8.11
N GLY A 702 -4.47 -29.63 9.30
CA GLY A 702 -3.33 -29.15 10.10
C GLY A 702 -2.65 -27.85 9.64
N HIS A 703 -3.20 -27.10 8.67
CA HIS A 703 -2.52 -25.89 8.18
C HIS A 703 -3.44 -24.85 7.50
N TYR A 704 -3.27 -23.58 7.91
CA TYR A 704 -3.97 -22.41 7.37
C TYR A 704 -3.04 -21.54 6.51
N ASN A 705 -3.62 -20.91 5.49
CA ASN A 705 -3.00 -19.92 4.60
C ASN A 705 -3.95 -18.73 4.34
N ILE A 706 -3.42 -17.66 3.75
CA ILE A 706 -4.16 -16.42 3.46
C ILE A 706 -4.74 -16.51 2.04
N GLY A 707 -6.07 -16.42 1.91
CA GLY A 707 -6.70 -16.18 0.61
C GLY A 707 -6.49 -14.75 0.14
N VAL A 708 -6.11 -14.54 -1.13
CA VAL A 708 -6.02 -13.19 -1.72
C VAL A 708 -7.29 -12.96 -2.55
N PRO A 709 -8.23 -12.11 -2.10
CA PRO A 709 -9.53 -11.95 -2.74
C PRO A 709 -9.46 -11.22 -4.08
N ILE A 710 -10.56 -11.30 -4.82
CA ILE A 710 -10.78 -10.47 -6.00
C ILE A 710 -10.99 -9.01 -5.54
N VAL A 711 -10.30 -8.07 -6.20
CA VAL A 711 -10.16 -6.66 -5.79
C VAL A 711 -11.49 -5.95 -5.51
N GLN A 712 -12.57 -6.36 -6.18
CA GLN A 712 -13.92 -5.81 -6.02
C GLN A 712 -14.55 -6.05 -4.63
N GLN A 713 -14.07 -7.00 -3.83
CA GLN A 713 -14.71 -7.37 -2.55
C GLN A 713 -14.16 -6.63 -1.30
N GLN A 714 -13.25 -5.66 -1.46
CA GLN A 714 -12.69 -4.86 -0.36
C GLN A 714 -13.18 -3.39 -0.31
N GLN A 715 -14.25 -3.04 -1.04
CA GLN A 715 -14.74 -1.64 -1.17
C GLN A 715 -16.27 -1.49 -1.04
N GLU A 716 -16.95 -2.47 -0.44
CA GLU A 716 -18.37 -2.41 -0.03
C GLU A 716 -18.47 -2.19 1.48
#